data_AF-A0A3E1KB81-F1
#
_entry.id   AF-A0A3E1KB81-F1
#
_cell.length_a   1.000
_cell.length_b   1.000
_cell.length_c   1.000
_cell.angle_alpha   90.00
_cell.angle_beta   90.00
_cell.angle_gamma   90.00
#
_symmetry.space_group_name_H-M   'P 1'
#
loop_
_entity.id
_entity.type
_entity.pdbx_description
1 polymer ?
#
loop_
_entity_poly.entity_id
_entity_poly.type
_entity_poly.pdbx_seq_one_letter_code
_entity_poly.pdbx_strand_id
1 'polypeptide(L)'
;MLDDGISQDNSMNTLNRFVALGMLLAAGAAQAFVVNDIGDASDANPGDGFCDIPVGGPPRCTLRAAIEEANAFGGGHLIEFSVGLFTITPVTPLPTISSVVTIDATTAPGYNTGASSVLDATPLVRLDGSSLGGTTADGLRVASTAAVTIRGLAIFNFPDNGIEIVNSSTVELDSNWIGVRHDGAAGGNGGSGVYVSNCDRCVVGTDVVTSPTIGISGRGNLISNNAEDGIYVQLGADGQIAGNYIGTNPAGGSAFGNSRHGIQLVGPDNFLGIIAGTASGPITSPNYIEYNAGDGIRTTTGTQRIHVNEIFANGGNGISLNGGSSEVGDSVAGRRNLIAANAGHGIHVGNLATSSGNVIEENWIYQNQQRGVQVSAGSNNSVVFNQIFDNDNDAVYLADEDNTVQGNEIGFLNGSLVGNGANGIVVAAGGNLLQGNRIGGMADDGIDVVSGVTSTITGNSVGAQQDGSVFGNAGVGIRVRAAAVNTQILDNVIGDNSDGVLLEGATNDVCGNLIGLGSSNENIGNAIEGIRVLGGANVIGDEGAGCTGNHIGFNASDGIQVHGDNNTIRDNTIGGQRFVDLGNGRGGVLLTDGASLNDVSDNVVWNNDDGIRVGSTAGTGNRLEDNNFGGHADLAIDLNDDGDTPNDAGDVDSGPNNMQNYPVISQVDDVGGQLSVTYFVDSGTGQSTYPLQVDFYYNSQDFREGYRIHVDSYNVAPGSNRTITIDPPFDNGYLMAMVIDADGNSSEIGVQQAFTITPPPDELFKDRFEMP
;
A
#
# COMPACT_ATOMS: atom_id res chain seq x y z
N MET A 1 48.85 31.52 21.50
CA MET A 1 49.89 30.48 21.62
C MET A 1 49.80 29.71 20.32
N LEU A 2 50.62 30.02 19.30
CA LEU A 2 52.01 29.55 19.12
C LEU A 2 52.04 28.02 19.27
N ASP A 3 52.51 27.19 18.34
CA ASP A 3 53.47 27.40 17.27
C ASP A 3 53.48 26.19 16.29
N ASP A 4 54.21 26.38 15.20
CA ASP A 4 54.43 25.64 13.95
C ASP A 4 54.79 24.14 13.96
N GLY A 5 54.67 23.53 12.77
CA GLY A 5 55.38 22.29 12.45
C GLY A 5 55.18 21.71 11.04
N ILE A 6 55.58 22.43 9.99
CA ILE A 6 55.83 21.86 8.65
C ILE A 6 57.14 21.04 8.67
N SER A 7 57.16 19.86 8.04
CA SER A 7 58.37 19.23 7.51
C SER A 7 58.05 18.46 6.23
N GLN A 8 58.60 18.97 5.12
CA GLN A 8 59.02 18.15 3.99
C GLN A 8 60.21 17.29 4.44
N ASP A 9 60.40 16.08 3.89
CA ASP A 9 61.49 15.83 2.92
C ASP A 9 61.60 14.34 2.49
N ASN A 10 61.87 14.21 1.20
CA ASN A 10 62.76 13.28 0.50
C ASN A 10 62.42 11.83 0.11
N SER A 11 62.65 11.67 -1.19
CA SER A 11 62.71 10.50 -2.05
C SER A 11 63.89 9.56 -1.79
N MET A 12 63.72 8.34 -2.31
CA MET A 12 64.75 7.35 -2.67
C MET A 12 65.52 6.65 -1.55
N ASN A 13 65.13 5.39 -1.30
CA ASN A 13 66.12 4.33 -1.09
C ASN A 13 65.60 2.99 -1.65
N THR A 14 66.14 2.65 -2.81
CA THR A 14 66.05 1.35 -3.46
C THR A 14 66.94 0.31 -2.78
N LEU A 15 66.48 -0.95 -2.86
CA LEU A 15 67.24 -2.18 -3.09
C LEU A 15 67.79 -2.98 -1.88
N ASN A 16 67.48 -4.28 -1.97
CA ASN A 16 68.06 -5.45 -1.31
C ASN A 16 67.57 -5.80 0.11
N ARG A 17 66.56 -6.69 0.14
CA ARG A 17 66.70 -8.05 0.70
C ARG A 17 65.42 -8.86 0.54
N PHE A 18 65.35 -9.70 -0.49
CA PHE A 18 64.71 -11.03 -0.43
C PHE A 18 65.30 -11.90 -1.54
N VAL A 19 66.27 -12.73 -1.16
CA VAL A 19 66.58 -13.95 -1.91
C VAL A 19 65.71 -15.03 -1.29
N ALA A 20 64.55 -15.27 -1.89
CA ALA A 20 63.80 -16.51 -1.73
C ALA A 20 63.87 -17.22 -3.09
N LEU A 21 64.68 -18.27 -3.12
CA LEU A 21 64.97 -19.10 -4.26
C LEU A 21 63.79 -20.08 -4.48
N GLY A 22 63.17 -20.00 -5.65
CA GLY A 22 62.69 -21.19 -6.38
C GLY A 22 61.26 -21.69 -6.13
N MET A 23 60.26 -20.95 -6.62
CA MET A 23 59.18 -21.48 -7.47
C MET A 23 58.38 -20.26 -7.97
N LEU A 24 58.87 -19.65 -9.04
CA LEU A 24 58.04 -18.77 -9.85
C LEU A 24 57.13 -19.72 -10.65
N LEU A 25 55.90 -19.94 -10.17
CA LEU A 25 54.85 -20.45 -11.05
C LEU A 25 54.68 -19.38 -12.13
N ALA A 26 55.14 -19.69 -13.34
CA ALA A 26 54.77 -18.91 -14.51
C ALA A 26 53.25 -18.98 -14.60
N ALA A 27 52.57 -17.84 -14.41
CA ALA A 27 51.20 -17.71 -14.90
C ALA A 27 51.29 -17.95 -16.42
N GLY A 28 50.76 -19.07 -16.89
CA GLY A 28 50.65 -19.36 -18.31
C GLY A 28 49.90 -18.22 -19.01
N ALA A 29 50.36 -17.82 -20.19
CA ALA A 29 49.62 -16.86 -21.00
C ALA A 29 48.24 -17.44 -21.33
N ALA A 30 47.19 -16.60 -21.33
CA ALA A 30 45.85 -17.00 -21.73
C ALA A 30 45.88 -17.66 -23.11
N GLN A 31 45.41 -18.91 -23.20
CA GLN A 31 45.39 -19.70 -24.42
C GLN A 31 43.96 -19.89 -24.91
N ALA A 32 43.78 -19.90 -26.23
CA ALA A 32 42.50 -20.18 -26.89
C ALA A 32 42.47 -21.66 -27.33
N PHE A 33 41.44 -22.39 -26.90
CA PHE A 33 41.14 -23.75 -27.33
C PHE A 33 39.96 -23.69 -28.30
N VAL A 34 40.21 -24.02 -29.57
CA VAL A 34 39.23 -23.84 -30.65
C VAL A 34 38.46 -25.12 -30.88
N VAL A 35 37.24 -25.20 -30.38
CA VAL A 35 36.33 -26.31 -30.63
C VAL A 35 35.92 -26.30 -32.10
N ASN A 36 36.23 -27.40 -32.77
CA ASN A 36 35.97 -27.59 -34.19
C ASN A 36 35.48 -29.01 -34.53
N ASP A 37 35.27 -29.84 -33.51
CA ASP A 37 34.74 -31.18 -33.61
C ASP A 37 33.45 -31.34 -32.80
N ILE A 38 32.44 -31.95 -33.40
CA ILE A 38 31.12 -32.15 -32.78
C ILE A 38 31.04 -33.40 -31.90
N GLY A 39 32.10 -34.22 -31.90
CA GLY A 39 32.19 -35.42 -31.10
C GLY A 39 32.35 -35.14 -29.61
N ASP A 40 32.50 -36.23 -28.84
CA ASP A 40 32.56 -36.21 -27.37
C ASP A 40 33.80 -36.97 -26.84
N ALA A 41 34.86 -37.08 -27.65
CA ALA A 41 36.10 -37.70 -27.22
C ALA A 41 36.84 -36.80 -26.22
N SER A 42 37.44 -37.41 -25.20
CA SER A 42 38.35 -36.73 -24.25
C SER A 42 39.62 -36.26 -24.93
N ASP A 43 40.23 -35.22 -24.37
CA ASP A 43 41.53 -34.73 -24.77
C ASP A 43 42.59 -35.83 -24.62
N ALA A 44 43.53 -35.88 -25.57
CA ALA A 44 44.50 -36.95 -25.60
C ALA A 44 45.63 -36.77 -24.58
N ASN A 45 45.99 -35.54 -24.18
CA ASN A 45 46.98 -35.23 -23.14
C ASN A 45 46.61 -33.96 -22.34
N PRO A 46 45.63 -34.04 -21.42
CA PRO A 46 45.19 -32.86 -20.67
C PRO A 46 46.34 -32.11 -19.97
N GLY A 47 46.46 -30.83 -20.23
CA GLY A 47 47.42 -29.88 -19.65
C GLY A 47 48.69 -29.67 -20.47
N ASP A 48 48.75 -30.14 -21.71
CA ASP A 48 49.91 -29.94 -22.60
C ASP A 48 49.87 -28.65 -23.44
N GLY A 49 48.77 -27.91 -23.34
CA GLY A 49 48.49 -26.68 -24.08
C GLY A 49 47.81 -26.92 -25.43
N PHE A 50 47.44 -28.15 -25.78
CA PHE A 50 46.82 -28.46 -27.06
C PHE A 50 45.56 -29.29 -26.84
N CYS A 51 44.40 -28.70 -27.19
CA CYS A 51 43.19 -29.49 -27.31
C CYS A 51 43.26 -30.36 -28.58
N ASP A 52 43.55 -31.66 -28.45
CA ASP A 52 43.70 -32.56 -29.60
C ASP A 52 43.13 -33.98 -29.42
N ILE A 53 42.47 -34.47 -30.48
CA ILE A 53 41.92 -35.83 -30.55
C ILE A 53 42.22 -36.53 -31.90
N PRO A 54 43.08 -37.57 -31.95
CA PRO A 54 44.10 -38.00 -30.98
C PRO A 54 45.44 -37.24 -31.16
N VAL A 55 46.37 -37.42 -30.21
CA VAL A 55 47.72 -36.83 -30.20
C VAL A 55 48.38 -36.80 -31.59
N GLY A 56 48.73 -35.60 -32.07
CA GLY A 56 49.45 -35.42 -33.33
C GLY A 56 48.62 -35.70 -34.60
N GLY A 57 47.30 -35.81 -34.47
CA GLY A 57 46.34 -35.87 -35.58
C GLY A 57 46.05 -34.49 -36.21
N PRO A 58 45.19 -34.42 -37.25
CA PRO A 58 44.67 -33.13 -37.73
C PRO A 58 43.96 -32.41 -36.57
N PRO A 59 44.01 -31.06 -36.49
CA PRO A 59 43.55 -30.30 -35.33
C PRO A 59 42.05 -30.50 -35.15
N ARG A 60 41.67 -31.44 -34.28
CA ARG A 60 40.30 -31.76 -33.90
C ARG A 60 40.22 -31.56 -32.39
N CYS A 61 39.27 -30.75 -31.96
CA CYS A 61 39.05 -30.40 -30.56
C CYS A 61 37.54 -30.44 -30.29
N THR A 62 37.13 -31.33 -29.39
CA THR A 62 35.74 -31.40 -28.88
C THR A 62 35.58 -30.43 -27.71
N LEU A 63 34.34 -30.10 -27.34
CA LEU A 63 34.09 -29.32 -26.12
C LEU A 63 34.60 -30.03 -24.87
N ARG A 64 34.44 -31.36 -24.79
CA ARG A 64 34.98 -32.16 -23.70
C ARG A 64 36.49 -32.00 -23.57
N ALA A 65 37.21 -32.17 -24.68
CA ALA A 65 38.66 -32.04 -24.71
C ALA A 65 39.10 -30.63 -24.32
N ALA A 66 38.42 -29.58 -24.81
CA ALA A 66 38.73 -28.21 -24.46
C ALA A 66 38.56 -27.91 -22.97
N ILE A 67 37.51 -28.46 -22.33
CA ILE A 67 37.28 -28.31 -20.88
C ILE A 67 38.35 -29.10 -20.10
N GLU A 68 38.65 -30.34 -20.48
CA GLU A 68 39.71 -31.14 -19.85
C GLU A 68 41.08 -30.44 -19.91
N GLU A 69 41.40 -29.87 -21.07
CA GLU A 69 42.63 -29.12 -21.29
C GLU A 69 42.67 -27.85 -20.42
N ALA A 70 41.62 -27.03 -20.43
CA ALA A 70 41.55 -25.82 -19.61
C ALA A 70 41.62 -26.12 -18.10
N ASN A 71 41.01 -27.23 -17.65
CA ASN A 71 41.06 -27.67 -16.26
C ASN A 71 42.48 -28.09 -15.84
N ALA A 72 43.20 -28.80 -16.70
CA ALA A 72 44.52 -29.36 -16.39
C ALA A 72 45.66 -28.36 -16.57
N PHE A 73 45.56 -27.44 -17.54
CA PHE A 73 46.61 -26.46 -17.86
C PHE A 73 46.73 -25.35 -16.80
N GLY A 74 45.58 -24.87 -16.30
CA GLY A 74 45.50 -23.80 -15.31
C GLY A 74 45.83 -22.40 -15.86
N GLY A 75 45.08 -21.40 -15.41
CA GLY A 75 45.12 -20.05 -15.96
C GLY A 75 43.75 -19.63 -16.50
N GLY A 76 43.60 -18.38 -16.92
CA GLY A 76 42.36 -17.89 -17.54
C GLY A 76 42.36 -18.18 -19.05
N HIS A 77 41.61 -19.19 -19.47
CA HIS A 77 41.57 -19.65 -20.87
C HIS A 77 40.31 -19.20 -21.60
N LEU A 78 40.37 -19.21 -22.94
CA LEU A 78 39.22 -18.99 -23.81
C LEU A 78 38.92 -20.28 -24.58
N ILE A 79 37.69 -20.76 -24.51
CA ILE A 79 37.16 -21.81 -25.38
C ILE A 79 36.30 -21.11 -26.43
N GLU A 80 36.74 -21.16 -27.68
CA GLU A 80 36.07 -20.56 -28.84
C GLU A 80 35.64 -21.62 -29.84
N PHE A 81 34.75 -21.26 -30.78
CA PHE A 81 34.13 -22.18 -31.71
C PHE A 81 34.35 -21.73 -33.16
N SER A 82 34.87 -22.63 -33.99
CA SER A 82 35.19 -22.31 -35.41
C SER A 82 34.23 -22.94 -36.42
N VAL A 83 33.21 -23.66 -35.94
CA VAL A 83 32.16 -24.27 -36.77
C VAL A 83 30.84 -23.53 -36.52
N GLY A 84 30.00 -23.38 -37.55
CA GLY A 84 28.75 -22.62 -37.49
C GLY A 84 27.63 -23.34 -36.74
N LEU A 85 26.47 -23.56 -37.38
CA LEU A 85 25.36 -24.31 -36.76
C LEU A 85 25.73 -25.79 -36.58
N PHE A 86 25.90 -26.26 -35.34
CA PHE A 86 26.10 -27.68 -35.05
C PHE A 86 25.58 -28.09 -33.66
N THR A 87 25.44 -29.40 -33.44
CA THR A 87 25.02 -29.98 -32.16
C THR A 87 26.10 -30.89 -31.62
N ILE A 88 26.46 -30.70 -30.36
CA ILE A 88 27.23 -31.62 -29.55
C ILE A 88 26.23 -32.46 -28.75
N THR A 89 26.34 -33.77 -28.85
CA THR A 89 25.49 -34.72 -28.11
C THR A 89 26.40 -35.56 -27.22
N PRO A 90 26.69 -35.13 -25.98
CA PRO A 90 27.53 -35.89 -25.08
C PRO A 90 26.96 -37.28 -24.82
N VAL A 91 27.83 -38.29 -24.82
CA VAL A 91 27.46 -39.70 -24.52
C VAL A 91 27.79 -40.07 -23.07
N THR A 92 28.59 -39.24 -22.40
CA THR A 92 28.81 -39.25 -20.95
C THR A 92 28.70 -37.82 -20.42
N PRO A 93 28.50 -37.61 -19.09
CA PRO A 93 28.48 -36.26 -18.52
C PRO A 93 29.72 -35.47 -18.92
N LEU A 94 29.56 -34.19 -19.29
CA LEU A 94 30.70 -33.32 -19.60
C LEU A 94 31.58 -33.13 -18.33
N PRO A 95 32.89 -32.92 -18.49
CA PRO A 95 33.78 -32.70 -17.35
C PRO A 95 33.36 -31.44 -16.58
N THR A 96 33.44 -31.49 -15.25
CA THR A 96 33.22 -30.32 -14.39
C THR A 96 34.25 -29.23 -14.71
N ILE A 97 33.79 -28.00 -14.92
CA ILE A 97 34.63 -26.82 -15.04
C ILE A 97 35.17 -26.46 -13.65
N SER A 98 36.48 -26.54 -13.49
CA SER A 98 37.19 -26.43 -12.20
C SER A 98 38.34 -25.41 -12.23
N SER A 99 38.57 -24.75 -13.36
CA SER A 99 39.52 -23.64 -13.52
C SER A 99 38.85 -22.40 -14.11
N VAL A 100 39.56 -21.27 -14.07
CA VAL A 100 39.12 -20.01 -14.68
C VAL A 100 39.01 -20.18 -16.19
N VAL A 101 37.82 -20.04 -16.76
CA VAL A 101 37.63 -20.22 -18.21
C VAL A 101 36.47 -19.37 -18.74
N THR A 102 36.66 -18.81 -19.93
CA THR A 102 35.58 -18.23 -20.73
C THR A 102 35.20 -19.23 -21.82
N ILE A 103 33.96 -19.71 -21.81
CA ILE A 103 33.36 -20.49 -22.90
C ILE A 103 32.51 -19.53 -23.72
N ASP A 104 32.98 -19.18 -24.92
CA ASP A 104 32.35 -18.17 -25.77
C ASP A 104 31.86 -18.75 -27.09
N ALA A 105 30.61 -19.22 -27.11
CA ALA A 105 29.95 -19.69 -28.32
C ALA A 105 29.47 -18.58 -29.24
N THR A 106 29.59 -17.31 -28.86
CA THR A 106 29.32 -16.17 -29.77
C THR A 106 30.39 -16.02 -30.86
N THR A 107 31.54 -16.68 -30.68
CA THR A 107 32.61 -16.79 -31.68
C THR A 107 32.24 -17.67 -32.88
N ALA A 108 31.20 -18.50 -32.76
CA ALA A 108 30.77 -19.40 -33.83
C ALA A 108 30.43 -18.62 -35.12
N PRO A 109 30.96 -19.03 -36.29
CA PRO A 109 30.69 -18.35 -37.55
C PRO A 109 29.19 -18.26 -37.86
N GLY A 110 28.69 -17.02 -37.96
CA GLY A 110 27.29 -16.72 -38.27
C GLY A 110 26.44 -16.31 -37.07
N TYR A 111 26.99 -16.30 -35.85
CA TYR A 111 26.26 -15.82 -34.67
C TYR A 111 25.90 -14.34 -34.83
N ASN A 112 24.67 -13.97 -34.47
CA ASN A 112 24.17 -12.61 -34.64
C ASN A 112 24.66 -11.68 -33.51
N THR A 113 25.92 -11.23 -33.61
CA THR A 113 26.50 -10.24 -32.68
C THR A 113 25.86 -8.86 -32.76
N GLY A 114 25.01 -8.59 -33.76
CA GLY A 114 24.31 -7.31 -33.94
C GLY A 114 22.95 -7.22 -33.24
N ALA A 115 22.38 -8.34 -32.76
CA ALA A 115 21.07 -8.34 -32.11
C ALA A 115 21.04 -7.48 -30.81
N SER A 116 19.84 -7.09 -30.39
CA SER A 116 19.64 -6.26 -29.18
C SER A 116 19.06 -7.02 -28.00
N SER A 117 18.72 -8.30 -28.17
CA SER A 117 18.21 -9.19 -27.14
C SER A 117 18.69 -10.62 -27.42
N VAL A 118 18.67 -11.48 -26.39
CA VAL A 118 18.96 -12.91 -26.51
C VAL A 118 17.95 -13.62 -27.42
N LEU A 119 16.73 -13.08 -27.55
CA LEU A 119 15.69 -13.62 -28.44
C LEU A 119 16.06 -13.51 -29.93
N ASP A 120 16.77 -12.45 -30.30
CA ASP A 120 17.22 -12.20 -31.69
C ASP A 120 18.64 -12.74 -31.97
N ALA A 121 19.28 -13.31 -30.96
CA ALA A 121 20.65 -13.80 -30.98
C ALA A 121 20.69 -15.33 -30.77
N THR A 122 19.94 -16.06 -31.58
CA THR A 122 19.80 -17.51 -31.47
C THR A 122 21.17 -18.24 -31.44
N PRO A 123 21.49 -19.00 -30.38
CA PRO A 123 22.75 -19.74 -30.25
C PRO A 123 23.02 -20.73 -31.39
N LEU A 124 24.22 -20.72 -31.97
CA LEU A 124 24.62 -21.65 -33.03
C LEU A 124 25.23 -22.95 -32.52
N VAL A 125 25.83 -22.91 -31.32
CA VAL A 125 26.42 -24.05 -30.65
C VAL A 125 25.38 -24.64 -29.70
N ARG A 126 25.06 -25.92 -29.90
CA ARG A 126 23.95 -26.62 -29.23
C ARG A 126 24.46 -27.80 -28.44
N LEU A 127 24.14 -27.86 -27.15
CA LEU A 127 24.36 -29.00 -26.27
C LEU A 127 23.04 -29.75 -26.10
N ASP A 128 22.97 -30.99 -26.60
CA ASP A 128 21.79 -31.85 -26.51
C ASP A 128 22.07 -33.04 -25.58
N GLY A 129 21.46 -33.02 -24.39
CA GLY A 129 21.64 -34.04 -23.36
C GLY A 129 20.85 -35.33 -23.57
N SER A 130 20.10 -35.47 -24.68
CA SER A 130 19.17 -36.59 -24.91
C SER A 130 19.78 -37.99 -24.87
N SER A 131 21.11 -38.12 -25.02
CA SER A 131 21.82 -39.40 -24.91
C SER A 131 22.20 -39.79 -23.47
N LEU A 132 21.95 -38.92 -22.50
CA LEU A 132 22.32 -39.10 -21.08
C LEU A 132 21.15 -39.59 -20.21
N GLY A 133 20.04 -39.99 -20.81
CA GLY A 133 18.84 -40.44 -20.07
C GLY A 133 19.14 -41.50 -19.00
N GLY A 134 18.56 -41.34 -17.80
CA GLY A 134 18.80 -42.22 -16.65
C GLY A 134 20.03 -41.87 -15.80
N THR A 135 20.70 -40.75 -16.10
CA THR A 135 21.75 -40.14 -15.26
C THR A 135 21.22 -38.88 -14.55
N THR A 136 22.05 -38.24 -13.73
CA THR A 136 21.82 -36.91 -13.13
C THR A 136 22.78 -35.89 -13.73
N ALA A 137 22.98 -35.97 -15.05
CA ALA A 137 23.96 -35.12 -15.73
C ALA A 137 23.39 -33.74 -16.00
N ASP A 138 24.09 -32.71 -15.54
CA ASP A 138 23.84 -31.33 -15.94
C ASP A 138 24.43 -31.05 -17.33
N GLY A 139 23.91 -30.01 -18.00
CA GLY A 139 24.48 -29.53 -19.27
C GLY A 139 25.92 -29.07 -19.13
N LEU A 140 26.17 -28.19 -18.17
CA LEU A 140 27.50 -27.81 -17.72
C LEU A 140 27.51 -27.69 -16.20
N ARG A 141 28.58 -28.17 -15.57
CA ARG A 141 28.78 -28.06 -14.12
C ARG A 141 30.03 -27.23 -13.83
N VAL A 142 29.89 -26.15 -13.06
CA VAL A 142 30.99 -25.31 -12.54
C VAL A 142 31.15 -25.60 -11.06
N ALA A 143 32.35 -25.98 -10.62
CA ALA A 143 32.56 -26.28 -9.21
C ALA A 143 33.93 -25.84 -8.67
N SER A 144 33.93 -25.30 -7.44
CA SER A 144 35.13 -24.99 -6.68
C SER A 144 36.11 -24.07 -7.41
N THR A 145 35.58 -23.11 -8.18
CA THR A 145 36.39 -22.21 -9.01
C THR A 145 35.83 -20.78 -9.05
N ALA A 146 36.48 -19.88 -9.78
CA ALA A 146 36.04 -18.50 -9.91
C ALA A 146 36.24 -17.97 -11.32
N ALA A 147 35.63 -16.82 -11.62
CA ALA A 147 35.82 -16.07 -12.87
C ALA A 147 35.57 -16.92 -14.13
N VAL A 148 34.50 -17.71 -14.11
CA VAL A 148 34.03 -18.47 -15.26
C VAL A 148 32.99 -17.65 -16.01
N THR A 149 33.09 -17.60 -17.33
CA THR A 149 32.01 -17.02 -18.16
C THR A 149 31.52 -18.05 -19.15
N ILE A 150 30.20 -18.21 -19.28
CA ILE A 150 29.56 -19.11 -20.25
C ILE A 150 28.58 -18.28 -21.07
N ARG A 151 28.78 -18.23 -22.39
CA ARG A 151 27.92 -17.44 -23.27
C ARG A 151 27.64 -18.06 -24.63
N GLY A 152 26.45 -17.76 -25.15
CA GLY A 152 26.06 -18.07 -26.54
C GLY A 152 25.71 -19.53 -26.81
N LEU A 153 25.40 -20.34 -25.78
CA LEU A 153 25.06 -21.76 -25.92
C LEU A 153 23.55 -21.99 -25.89
N ALA A 154 23.06 -22.95 -26.69
CA ALA A 154 21.75 -23.57 -26.46
C ALA A 154 21.95 -24.88 -25.69
N ILE A 155 21.34 -25.04 -24.52
CA ILE A 155 21.51 -26.18 -23.61
C ILE A 155 20.14 -26.77 -23.30
N PHE A 156 19.89 -28.00 -23.77
CA PHE A 156 18.55 -28.58 -23.71
C PHE A 156 18.60 -30.12 -23.62
N ASN A 157 17.47 -30.71 -23.20
CA ASN A 157 17.28 -32.15 -23.00
C ASN A 157 18.24 -32.81 -22.00
N PHE A 158 18.83 -32.08 -21.06
CA PHE A 158 19.67 -32.69 -20.02
C PHE A 158 18.80 -33.36 -18.94
N PRO A 159 19.23 -34.51 -18.37
CA PRO A 159 18.47 -35.22 -17.33
C PRO A 159 18.26 -34.44 -16.03
N ASP A 160 19.17 -33.51 -15.71
CA ASP A 160 19.11 -32.67 -14.50
C ASP A 160 19.13 -31.19 -14.91
N ASN A 161 20.02 -30.35 -14.36
CA ASN A 161 20.00 -28.92 -14.63
C ASN A 161 20.60 -28.56 -16.00
N GLY A 162 20.21 -27.42 -16.55
CA GLY A 162 20.89 -26.87 -17.73
C GLY A 162 22.33 -26.49 -17.39
N ILE A 163 22.50 -25.62 -16.40
CA ILE A 163 23.81 -25.25 -15.83
C ILE A 163 23.73 -25.31 -14.31
N GLU A 164 24.71 -25.96 -13.68
CA GLU A 164 24.83 -26.03 -12.23
C GLU A 164 26.14 -25.39 -11.76
N ILE A 165 26.05 -24.49 -10.78
CA ILE A 165 27.18 -23.78 -10.18
C ILE A 165 27.24 -24.10 -8.70
N VAL A 166 28.37 -24.64 -8.24
CA VAL A 166 28.53 -25.09 -6.84
C VAL A 166 29.84 -24.60 -6.23
N ASN A 167 29.78 -24.02 -5.02
CA ASN A 167 30.97 -23.61 -4.25
C ASN A 167 31.95 -22.74 -5.06
N SER A 168 31.43 -21.76 -5.80
CA SER A 168 32.20 -20.96 -6.76
C SER A 168 32.05 -19.47 -6.47
N SER A 169 32.70 -18.59 -7.25
CA SER A 169 32.45 -17.15 -7.15
C SER A 169 32.64 -16.46 -8.49
N THR A 170 31.97 -15.32 -8.69
CA THR A 170 32.11 -14.50 -9.91
C THR A 170 31.95 -15.30 -11.22
N VAL A 171 30.97 -16.23 -11.26
CA VAL A 171 30.57 -16.90 -12.50
C VAL A 171 29.56 -16.01 -13.23
N GLU A 172 29.71 -15.87 -14.54
CA GLU A 172 28.82 -15.07 -15.39
C GLU A 172 28.18 -15.95 -16.47
N LEU A 173 26.86 -15.93 -16.55
CA LEU A 173 26.09 -16.58 -17.61
C LEU A 173 25.41 -15.52 -18.46
N ASP A 174 25.65 -15.47 -19.76
CA ASP A 174 25.01 -14.49 -20.65
C ASP A 174 24.71 -15.04 -22.04
N SER A 175 23.68 -14.53 -22.72
CA SER A 175 23.34 -14.88 -24.10
C SER A 175 23.08 -16.39 -24.32
N ASN A 176 22.73 -17.15 -23.29
CA ASN A 176 22.43 -18.58 -23.41
C ASN A 176 20.93 -18.83 -23.60
N TRP A 177 20.58 -19.90 -24.31
CA TRP A 177 19.23 -20.47 -24.36
C TRP A 177 19.22 -21.78 -23.57
N ILE A 178 18.43 -21.87 -22.51
CA ILE A 178 18.43 -23.00 -21.59
C ILE A 178 17.01 -23.58 -21.50
N GLY A 179 16.88 -24.86 -21.85
CA GLY A 179 15.59 -25.56 -21.95
C GLY A 179 14.82 -25.25 -23.25
N VAL A 180 15.45 -24.52 -24.17
CA VAL A 180 14.89 -24.17 -25.48
C VAL A 180 15.85 -24.60 -26.59
N ARG A 181 15.29 -25.21 -27.63
CA ARG A 181 16.04 -25.65 -28.81
C ARG A 181 16.31 -24.46 -29.74
N HIS A 182 17.31 -24.60 -30.59
CA HIS A 182 17.69 -23.56 -31.57
C HIS A 182 16.56 -23.14 -32.53
N ASP A 183 15.62 -24.04 -32.83
CA ASP A 183 14.44 -23.74 -33.66
C ASP A 183 13.30 -23.06 -32.89
N GLY A 184 13.53 -22.71 -31.62
CA GLY A 184 12.52 -22.15 -30.72
C GLY A 184 11.56 -23.18 -30.15
N ALA A 185 11.74 -24.48 -30.43
CA ALA A 185 10.92 -25.53 -29.83
C ALA A 185 11.34 -25.84 -28.39
N ALA A 186 10.42 -26.43 -27.62
CA ALA A 186 10.71 -26.87 -26.26
C ALA A 186 11.82 -27.95 -26.23
N GLY A 187 12.74 -27.82 -25.26
CA GLY A 187 13.83 -28.76 -25.02
C GLY A 187 14.16 -28.82 -23.53
N GLY A 188 13.14 -28.84 -22.67
CA GLY A 188 13.29 -28.74 -21.23
C GLY A 188 14.36 -29.66 -20.64
N ASN A 189 15.11 -29.13 -19.67
CA ASN A 189 15.98 -29.95 -18.83
C ASN A 189 15.17 -30.56 -17.68
N GLY A 190 15.64 -31.68 -17.12
CA GLY A 190 14.93 -32.45 -16.10
C GLY A 190 14.97 -31.86 -14.70
N GLY A 191 15.85 -30.88 -14.45
CA GLY A 191 15.94 -30.07 -13.24
C GLY A 191 15.62 -28.60 -13.51
N SER A 192 16.32 -27.70 -12.81
CA SER A 192 16.23 -26.26 -13.02
C SER A 192 17.00 -25.82 -14.27
N GLY A 193 16.64 -24.67 -14.85
CA GLY A 193 17.42 -24.10 -15.96
C GLY A 193 18.84 -23.77 -15.50
N VAL A 194 18.94 -22.95 -14.46
CA VAL A 194 20.20 -22.61 -13.78
C VAL A 194 20.07 -22.91 -12.30
N TYR A 195 20.96 -23.74 -11.77
CA TYR A 195 21.04 -24.07 -10.36
C TYR A 195 22.30 -23.47 -9.74
N VAL A 196 22.15 -22.65 -8.71
CA VAL A 196 23.27 -21.97 -8.02
C VAL A 196 23.26 -22.36 -6.55
N SER A 197 24.37 -22.90 -6.08
CA SER A 197 24.56 -23.26 -4.67
C SER A 197 25.92 -22.80 -4.16
N ASN A 198 25.89 -21.94 -3.16
CA ASN A 198 27.06 -21.36 -2.51
C ASN A 198 27.97 -20.67 -3.54
N CYS A 199 27.39 -19.74 -4.30
CA CYS A 199 28.14 -18.87 -5.18
C CYS A 199 27.98 -17.40 -4.80
N ASP A 200 29.10 -16.77 -4.44
CA ASP A 200 29.12 -15.34 -4.14
C ASP A 200 29.38 -14.51 -5.39
N ARG A 201 28.63 -13.42 -5.56
CA ARG A 201 28.76 -12.49 -6.69
C ARG A 201 28.66 -13.18 -8.06
N CYS A 202 27.89 -14.26 -8.13
CA CYS A 202 27.49 -14.89 -9.39
C CYS A 202 26.51 -13.97 -10.14
N VAL A 203 26.61 -13.94 -11.47
CA VAL A 203 25.77 -13.13 -12.33
C VAL A 203 25.07 -14.02 -13.35
N VAL A 204 23.74 -14.03 -13.32
CA VAL A 204 22.90 -14.69 -14.32
C VAL A 204 22.24 -13.62 -15.16
N GLY A 205 22.79 -13.42 -16.36
CA GLY A 205 22.41 -12.39 -17.32
C GLY A 205 23.13 -11.07 -17.09
N THR A 206 23.57 -10.43 -18.19
CA THR A 206 24.19 -9.11 -18.18
C THR A 206 23.53 -8.16 -19.17
N ASP A 207 23.76 -6.85 -18.99
CA ASP A 207 23.08 -5.78 -19.70
C ASP A 207 23.56 -5.56 -21.14
N VAL A 208 22.65 -5.11 -22.03
CA VAL A 208 22.98 -4.53 -23.35
C VAL A 208 23.33 -3.04 -23.17
N VAL A 209 24.52 -2.73 -22.68
CA VAL A 209 25.01 -1.34 -22.74
C VAL A 209 25.31 -0.99 -24.21
N THR A 210 24.45 -0.21 -24.87
CA THR A 210 24.82 0.52 -26.09
C THR A 210 25.66 1.75 -25.72
N SER A 211 26.84 1.53 -25.14
CA SER A 211 27.84 2.59 -25.01
C SER A 211 28.76 2.53 -26.23
N PRO A 212 28.85 3.60 -27.04
CA PRO A 212 29.73 3.63 -28.21
C PRO A 212 31.23 3.54 -27.85
N THR A 213 31.57 3.54 -26.55
CA THR A 213 32.94 3.46 -26.03
C THR A 213 33.34 2.06 -25.54
N ILE A 214 32.39 1.14 -25.29
CA ILE A 214 32.67 -0.11 -24.57
C ILE A 214 32.50 -1.38 -25.44
N GLY A 215 31.77 -1.32 -26.55
CA GLY A 215 31.70 -2.43 -27.51
C GLY A 215 31.01 -3.68 -26.95
N ILE A 216 29.72 -3.83 -27.23
CA ILE A 216 28.84 -4.99 -26.92
C ILE A 216 28.94 -5.52 -25.46
N SER A 217 28.02 -5.06 -24.62
CA SER A 217 27.71 -5.65 -23.30
C SER A 217 26.51 -6.62 -23.47
N GLY A 218 26.39 -7.64 -22.60
CA GLY A 218 25.55 -8.85 -22.71
C GLY A 218 24.05 -8.70 -23.01
N ARG A 219 23.31 -9.82 -23.11
CA ARG A 219 21.92 -9.85 -23.64
C ARG A 219 20.91 -10.54 -22.72
N GLY A 220 21.37 -10.97 -21.55
CA GLY A 220 20.64 -11.87 -20.68
C GLY A 220 20.54 -13.28 -21.26
N ASN A 221 19.85 -14.15 -20.52
CA ASN A 221 19.62 -15.54 -20.94
C ASN A 221 18.12 -15.77 -21.23
N LEU A 222 17.81 -16.71 -22.12
CA LEU A 222 16.47 -17.27 -22.28
C LEU A 222 16.39 -18.59 -21.52
N ILE A 223 15.52 -18.70 -20.52
CA ILE A 223 15.45 -19.85 -19.60
C ILE A 223 14.01 -20.32 -19.46
N SER A 224 13.65 -21.40 -20.16
CA SER A 224 12.24 -21.80 -20.34
C SER A 224 12.07 -23.31 -20.46
N ASN A 225 10.86 -23.83 -20.24
CA ASN A 225 10.48 -25.25 -20.29
C ASN A 225 11.25 -26.20 -19.35
N ASN A 226 11.94 -25.71 -18.31
CA ASN A 226 12.63 -26.61 -17.38
C ASN A 226 11.61 -27.30 -16.44
N ALA A 227 11.94 -28.52 -15.99
CA ALA A 227 11.03 -29.33 -15.19
C ALA A 227 10.91 -28.86 -13.72
N GLU A 228 11.80 -27.97 -13.28
CA GLU A 228 11.71 -27.27 -12.00
C GLU A 228 11.60 -25.74 -12.20
N ASP A 229 12.45 -24.96 -11.53
CA ASP A 229 12.48 -23.51 -11.62
C ASP A 229 13.33 -23.05 -12.81
N GLY A 230 13.09 -21.82 -13.30
CA GLY A 230 13.99 -21.22 -14.29
C GLY A 230 15.38 -21.03 -13.70
N ILE A 231 15.47 -20.27 -12.61
CA ILE A 231 16.69 -20.06 -11.84
C ILE A 231 16.43 -20.40 -10.36
N TYR A 232 17.24 -21.30 -9.80
CA TYR A 232 17.19 -21.67 -8.39
C TYR A 232 18.49 -21.29 -7.68
N VAL A 233 18.43 -20.38 -6.71
CA VAL A 233 19.57 -19.94 -5.90
C VAL A 233 19.41 -20.47 -4.48
N GLN A 234 20.10 -21.57 -4.18
CA GLN A 234 20.02 -22.23 -2.87
C GLN A 234 20.77 -21.45 -1.77
N LEU A 235 22.00 -21.05 -2.07
CA LEU A 235 22.93 -20.39 -1.15
C LEU A 235 23.89 -19.50 -1.95
N GLY A 236 24.47 -18.50 -1.29
CA GLY A 236 25.30 -17.47 -1.91
C GLY A 236 24.73 -16.09 -1.60
N ALA A 237 25.59 -15.08 -1.60
CA ALA A 237 25.23 -13.68 -1.38
C ALA A 237 25.75 -12.78 -2.51
N ASP A 238 25.17 -11.58 -2.62
CA ASP A 238 25.54 -10.57 -3.61
C ASP A 238 25.39 -11.05 -5.07
N GLY A 239 24.55 -12.06 -5.29
CA GLY A 239 24.22 -12.56 -6.62
C GLY A 239 23.40 -11.55 -7.41
N GLN A 240 23.59 -11.48 -8.72
CA GLN A 240 22.83 -10.62 -9.61
C GLN A 240 22.10 -11.46 -10.66
N ILE A 241 20.81 -11.17 -10.84
CA ILE A 241 19.98 -11.79 -11.87
C ILE A 241 19.31 -10.66 -12.64
N ALA A 242 19.73 -10.41 -13.87
CA ALA A 242 19.26 -9.26 -14.65
C ALA A 242 19.22 -9.55 -16.14
N GLY A 243 18.31 -8.88 -16.87
CA GLY A 243 18.20 -8.98 -18.32
C GLY A 243 17.64 -10.31 -18.87
N ASN A 244 17.22 -11.24 -18.02
CA ASN A 244 16.81 -12.58 -18.47
C ASN A 244 15.36 -12.62 -18.97
N TYR A 245 15.10 -13.52 -19.90
CA TYR A 245 13.76 -13.91 -20.36
C TYR A 245 13.45 -15.30 -19.81
N ILE A 246 12.47 -15.41 -18.91
CA ILE A 246 12.23 -16.61 -18.10
C ILE A 246 10.79 -17.06 -18.31
N GLY A 247 10.62 -18.25 -18.89
CA GLY A 247 9.32 -18.80 -19.29
C GLY A 247 8.77 -18.25 -20.62
N THR A 248 9.53 -17.35 -21.27
CA THR A 248 9.24 -16.78 -22.58
C THR A 248 9.37 -17.79 -23.72
N ASN A 249 8.45 -17.71 -24.68
CA ASN A 249 8.58 -18.40 -25.95
C ASN A 249 9.28 -17.49 -26.98
N PRO A 250 10.50 -17.83 -27.45
CA PRO A 250 11.24 -16.98 -28.38
C PRO A 250 10.60 -16.85 -29.77
N ALA A 251 9.69 -17.76 -30.14
CA ALA A 251 8.92 -17.65 -31.38
C ALA A 251 7.66 -16.78 -31.26
N GLY A 252 7.34 -16.31 -30.05
CA GLY A 252 6.05 -15.71 -29.70
C GLY A 252 4.92 -16.74 -29.62
N GLY A 253 3.85 -16.42 -28.89
CA GLY A 253 2.66 -17.29 -28.75
C GLY A 253 2.54 -17.97 -27.38
N SER A 254 2.10 -19.23 -27.34
CA SER A 254 1.72 -19.95 -26.11
C SER A 254 2.82 -20.04 -25.05
N ALA A 255 2.41 -20.21 -23.79
CA ALA A 255 3.25 -20.36 -22.59
C ALA A 255 4.39 -21.38 -22.75
N PHE A 256 5.62 -20.94 -22.44
CA PHE A 256 6.86 -21.74 -22.38
C PHE A 256 7.43 -21.78 -20.96
N GLY A 257 6.57 -21.56 -19.95
CA GLY A 257 6.94 -21.49 -18.55
C GLY A 257 7.74 -22.68 -18.04
N ASN A 258 8.55 -22.42 -17.02
CA ASN A 258 9.13 -23.49 -16.22
C ASN A 258 8.02 -24.16 -15.37
N SER A 259 8.20 -25.42 -15.01
CA SER A 259 7.15 -26.22 -14.36
C SER A 259 6.93 -25.85 -12.88
N ARG A 260 7.78 -25.00 -12.32
CA ARG A 260 7.64 -24.38 -11.00
C ARG A 260 7.73 -22.86 -11.11
N HIS A 261 8.67 -22.22 -10.42
CA HIS A 261 8.81 -20.77 -10.35
C HIS A 261 9.68 -20.24 -11.49
N GLY A 262 9.55 -18.96 -11.81
CA GLY A 262 10.53 -18.30 -12.67
C GLY A 262 11.89 -18.25 -11.98
N ILE A 263 11.93 -17.65 -10.80
CA ILE A 263 13.12 -17.53 -9.95
C ILE A 263 12.77 -17.95 -8.52
N GLN A 264 13.55 -18.87 -7.94
CA GLN A 264 13.47 -19.19 -6.51
C GLN A 264 14.78 -18.83 -5.80
N LEU A 265 14.68 -18.03 -4.74
CA LEU A 265 15.78 -17.56 -3.91
C LEU A 265 15.64 -18.12 -2.50
N VAL A 266 16.66 -18.83 -2.04
CA VAL A 266 16.75 -19.35 -0.67
C VAL A 266 17.78 -18.57 0.15
N GLY A 267 18.94 -18.25 -0.43
CA GLY A 267 20.00 -17.44 0.20
C GLY A 267 19.71 -15.93 0.20
N PRO A 268 20.33 -15.14 1.11
CA PRO A 268 20.10 -13.70 1.26
C PRO A 268 20.87 -12.84 0.24
N ASP A 269 20.59 -11.53 0.26
CA ASP A 269 21.34 -10.44 -0.36
C ASP A 269 21.52 -10.55 -1.87
N ASN A 270 20.51 -11.04 -2.60
CA ASN A 270 20.51 -11.06 -4.06
C ASN A 270 19.82 -9.84 -4.65
N PHE A 271 20.29 -9.44 -5.84
CA PHE A 271 19.80 -8.30 -6.62
C PHE A 271 19.15 -8.78 -7.91
N LEU A 272 17.88 -8.43 -8.10
CA LEU A 272 17.09 -8.81 -9.27
C LEU A 272 16.71 -7.56 -10.06
N GLY A 273 16.95 -7.59 -11.38
CA GLY A 273 16.58 -6.58 -12.38
C GLY A 273 17.42 -5.30 -12.40
N ILE A 274 18.38 -5.17 -11.47
CA ILE A 274 19.42 -4.14 -11.48
C ILE A 274 20.80 -4.78 -11.35
N ILE A 275 21.74 -4.27 -12.15
CA ILE A 275 23.16 -4.58 -12.00
C ILE A 275 23.79 -3.50 -11.10
N ALA A 276 24.25 -3.91 -9.92
CA ALA A 276 24.86 -3.01 -8.94
C ALA A 276 26.25 -2.55 -9.40
N GLY A 277 26.41 -1.24 -9.64
CA GLY A 277 27.71 -0.55 -9.71
C GLY A 277 28.49 -0.64 -11.02
N THR A 278 28.36 0.38 -11.87
CA THR A 278 29.43 0.82 -12.80
C THR A 278 29.89 2.23 -12.40
N ALA A 279 30.99 2.74 -12.96
CA ALA A 279 31.44 4.13 -12.74
C ALA A 279 30.39 5.19 -13.14
N SER A 280 29.34 4.78 -13.87
CA SER A 280 28.19 5.58 -14.30
C SER A 280 26.91 5.39 -13.45
N GLY A 281 26.95 4.63 -12.35
CA GLY A 281 25.78 4.30 -11.53
C GLY A 281 25.17 2.93 -11.86
N PRO A 282 24.04 2.56 -11.22
CA PRO A 282 23.33 1.31 -11.49
C PRO A 282 22.68 1.34 -12.88
N ILE A 283 22.72 0.20 -13.59
CA ILE A 283 22.06 0.03 -14.88
C ILE A 283 20.78 -0.78 -14.66
N THR A 284 19.70 -0.38 -15.32
CA THR A 284 18.39 -1.04 -15.26
C THR A 284 18.30 -2.08 -16.38
N SER A 285 18.15 -3.35 -16.03
CA SER A 285 18.09 -4.45 -17.00
C SER A 285 17.03 -5.45 -16.52
N PRO A 286 15.77 -5.27 -16.95
CA PRO A 286 14.66 -6.04 -16.40
C PRO A 286 14.82 -7.53 -16.64
N ASN A 287 14.38 -8.34 -15.68
CA ASN A 287 14.02 -9.72 -15.99
C ASN A 287 12.56 -9.73 -16.45
N TYR A 288 12.29 -10.39 -17.58
CA TYR A 288 10.96 -10.70 -18.08
C TYR A 288 10.61 -12.11 -17.61
N ILE A 289 9.67 -12.23 -16.69
CA ILE A 289 9.34 -13.47 -15.99
C ILE A 289 7.87 -13.77 -16.23
N GLU A 290 7.61 -14.75 -17.09
CA GLU A 290 6.25 -15.00 -17.57
C GLU A 290 5.89 -16.47 -17.69
N TYR A 291 4.59 -16.75 -17.54
CA TYR A 291 3.95 -18.04 -17.80
C TYR A 291 4.49 -19.24 -17.00
N ASN A 292 5.29 -19.03 -15.95
CA ASN A 292 5.77 -20.12 -15.09
C ASN A 292 4.58 -20.71 -14.31
N ALA A 293 4.61 -22.02 -14.02
CA ALA A 293 3.47 -22.70 -13.43
C ALA A 293 3.18 -22.29 -11.96
N GLY A 294 4.21 -21.85 -11.23
CA GLY A 294 4.12 -21.31 -9.87
C GLY A 294 4.30 -19.79 -9.83
N ASP A 295 4.83 -19.28 -8.72
CA ASP A 295 5.16 -17.85 -8.57
C ASP A 295 6.20 -17.37 -9.63
N GLY A 296 6.13 -16.11 -10.04
CA GLY A 296 7.17 -15.49 -10.86
C GLY A 296 8.51 -15.46 -10.12
N ILE A 297 8.53 -14.83 -8.95
CA ILE A 297 9.67 -14.82 -8.02
C ILE A 297 9.23 -15.35 -6.66
N ARG A 298 9.99 -16.28 -6.09
CA ARG A 298 9.76 -16.81 -4.75
C ARG A 298 11.01 -16.64 -3.88
N THR A 299 10.87 -16.00 -2.72
CA THR A 299 11.92 -15.89 -1.71
C THR A 299 11.58 -16.77 -0.51
N THR A 300 12.61 -17.36 0.12
CA THR A 300 12.42 -18.24 1.28
C THR A 300 12.92 -17.60 2.57
N THR A 301 14.13 -17.02 2.56
CA THR A 301 14.71 -16.32 3.72
C THR A 301 15.57 -15.14 3.27
N GLY A 302 15.94 -14.31 4.23
CA GLY A 302 16.90 -13.23 4.03
C GLY A 302 16.33 -12.00 3.33
N THR A 303 17.16 -10.96 3.30
CA THR A 303 17.00 -9.70 2.57
C THR A 303 17.14 -9.96 1.07
N GLN A 304 16.26 -9.40 0.24
CA GLN A 304 16.41 -9.41 -1.22
C GLN A 304 16.16 -8.00 -1.76
N ARG A 305 16.73 -7.68 -2.93
CA ARG A 305 16.45 -6.42 -3.64
C ARG A 305 15.89 -6.75 -5.02
N ILE A 306 14.60 -6.55 -5.19
CA ILE A 306 13.84 -6.95 -6.38
C ILE A 306 13.34 -5.69 -7.06
N HIS A 307 14.05 -5.21 -8.08
CA HIS A 307 13.77 -3.93 -8.74
C HIS A 307 13.66 -4.12 -10.26
N VAL A 308 12.86 -3.30 -10.94
CA VAL A 308 12.79 -3.27 -12.42
C VAL A 308 12.46 -4.64 -13.04
N ASN A 309 11.64 -5.48 -12.43
CA ASN A 309 11.23 -6.76 -13.05
C ASN A 309 9.87 -6.62 -13.71
N GLU A 310 9.68 -7.36 -14.81
CA GLU A 310 8.43 -7.50 -15.54
C GLU A 310 7.89 -8.91 -15.30
N ILE A 311 6.84 -9.03 -14.50
CA ILE A 311 6.36 -10.32 -13.98
C ILE A 311 4.90 -10.52 -14.38
N PHE A 312 4.68 -11.40 -15.36
CA PHE A 312 3.40 -11.49 -16.06
C PHE A 312 2.85 -12.91 -16.16
N ALA A 313 1.54 -13.06 -15.95
CA ALA A 313 0.81 -14.29 -16.33
C ALA A 313 1.38 -15.60 -15.75
N ASN A 314 1.99 -15.56 -14.56
CA ASN A 314 2.45 -16.76 -13.87
C ASN A 314 1.26 -17.45 -13.18
N GLY A 315 1.34 -18.78 -13.01
CA GLY A 315 0.28 -19.61 -12.43
C GLY A 315 0.12 -19.47 -10.91
N GLY A 316 1.10 -18.86 -10.24
CA GLY A 316 1.05 -18.46 -8.83
C GLY A 316 0.99 -16.94 -8.66
N ASN A 317 1.62 -16.43 -7.60
CA ASN A 317 1.74 -15.00 -7.37
C ASN A 317 2.78 -14.38 -8.32
N GLY A 318 2.75 -13.07 -8.53
CA GLY A 318 3.87 -12.39 -9.16
C GLY A 318 5.15 -12.56 -8.32
N ILE A 319 5.08 -12.13 -7.06
CA ILE A 319 6.17 -12.27 -6.08
C ILE A 319 5.64 -12.89 -4.79
N SER A 320 6.28 -13.95 -4.29
CA SER A 320 6.06 -14.50 -2.95
C SER A 320 7.27 -14.22 -2.06
N LEU A 321 7.09 -13.36 -1.05
CA LEU A 321 8.11 -12.98 -0.07
C LEU A 321 7.94 -13.77 1.23
N ASN A 322 8.80 -14.76 1.50
CA ASN A 322 8.76 -15.50 2.78
C ASN A 322 9.92 -15.12 3.72
N GLY A 323 10.94 -14.40 3.22
CA GLY A 323 11.97 -13.73 4.01
C GLY A 323 11.55 -12.33 4.50
N GLY A 324 12.41 -11.70 5.30
CA GLY A 324 12.18 -10.37 5.88
C GLY A 324 13.18 -9.33 5.39
N SER A 325 12.89 -8.05 5.59
CA SER A 325 13.73 -6.92 5.22
C SER A 325 14.11 -6.86 3.73
N SER A 326 13.27 -7.41 2.85
CA SER A 326 13.43 -7.29 1.41
C SER A 326 12.88 -5.96 0.89
N GLU A 327 13.50 -5.44 -0.16
CA GLU A 327 13.06 -4.27 -0.92
C GLU A 327 12.46 -4.77 -2.24
N VAL A 328 11.19 -4.44 -2.50
CA VAL A 328 10.51 -4.69 -3.76
C VAL A 328 10.14 -3.35 -4.37
N GLY A 329 10.87 -2.99 -5.43
CA GLY A 329 10.92 -1.64 -5.97
C GLY A 329 11.77 -0.70 -5.10
N ASP A 330 11.91 0.55 -5.54
CA ASP A 330 12.77 1.57 -4.90
C ASP A 330 12.23 2.96 -5.27
N SER A 331 12.26 3.89 -4.32
CA SER A 331 11.99 5.34 -4.42
C SER A 331 12.60 6.13 -5.60
N VAL A 332 13.50 5.55 -6.39
CA VAL A 332 14.02 6.20 -7.59
C VAL A 332 13.17 5.85 -8.81
N ALA A 333 12.49 6.87 -9.32
CA ALA A 333 11.67 6.82 -10.52
C ALA A 333 12.30 5.99 -11.65
N GLY A 334 11.55 5.00 -12.12
CA GLY A 334 11.97 4.08 -13.18
C GLY A 334 12.57 2.76 -12.68
N ARG A 335 12.71 2.57 -11.36
CA ARG A 335 13.15 1.30 -10.75
C ARG A 335 12.01 0.41 -10.23
N ARG A 336 10.78 0.70 -10.67
CA ARG A 336 9.54 -0.04 -10.36
C ARG A 336 9.53 -1.45 -10.93
N ASN A 337 8.92 -2.41 -10.23
CA ASN A 337 8.48 -3.65 -10.86
C ASN A 337 7.10 -3.46 -11.51
N LEU A 338 6.87 -4.16 -12.62
CA LEU A 338 5.56 -4.31 -13.26
C LEU A 338 5.07 -5.74 -12.98
N ILE A 339 3.96 -5.88 -12.27
CA ILE A 339 3.49 -7.17 -11.76
C ILE A 339 2.02 -7.34 -12.14
N ALA A 340 1.74 -8.18 -13.13
CA ALA A 340 0.39 -8.26 -13.65
C ALA A 340 -0.05 -9.61 -14.21
N ALA A 341 -1.38 -9.76 -14.39
CA ALA A 341 -1.99 -10.93 -15.00
C ALA A 341 -1.68 -12.27 -14.32
N ASN A 342 -1.09 -12.28 -13.12
CA ASN A 342 -0.76 -13.50 -12.41
C ASN A 342 -2.03 -14.15 -11.86
N ALA A 343 -2.08 -15.48 -11.81
CA ALA A 343 -3.26 -16.21 -11.35
C ALA A 343 -3.45 -16.14 -9.81
N GLY A 344 -2.39 -15.81 -9.07
CA GLY A 344 -2.43 -15.50 -7.64
C GLY A 344 -2.50 -14.00 -7.36
N HIS A 345 -1.92 -13.59 -6.24
CA HIS A 345 -1.73 -12.18 -5.89
C HIS A 345 -0.63 -11.54 -6.75
N GLY A 346 -0.62 -10.21 -6.86
CA GLY A 346 0.55 -9.50 -7.37
C GLY A 346 1.76 -9.76 -6.49
N ILE A 347 1.67 -9.37 -5.22
CA ILE A 347 2.70 -9.63 -4.20
C ILE A 347 2.05 -10.29 -2.98
N HIS A 348 2.62 -11.40 -2.52
CA HIS A 348 2.23 -12.09 -1.29
C HIS A 348 3.38 -12.07 -0.28
N VAL A 349 3.17 -11.43 0.87
CA VAL A 349 4.11 -11.46 2.01
C VAL A 349 3.68 -12.56 2.99
N GLY A 350 4.39 -13.68 2.87
CA GLY A 350 4.57 -14.75 3.87
C GLY A 350 3.32 -15.39 4.47
N ASN A 351 3.58 -16.38 5.34
CA ASN A 351 2.70 -16.92 6.40
C ASN A 351 3.50 -17.15 7.71
N LEU A 352 4.72 -16.61 7.81
CA LEU A 352 5.67 -16.82 8.91
C LEU A 352 6.06 -15.47 9.51
N ALA A 353 6.31 -15.43 10.82
CA ALA A 353 6.77 -14.22 11.51
C ALA A 353 8.13 -13.69 11.02
N THR A 354 8.88 -14.48 10.23
CA THR A 354 10.13 -14.05 9.62
C THR A 354 9.92 -13.13 8.40
N SER A 355 8.69 -12.98 7.92
CA SER A 355 8.34 -12.13 6.78
C SER A 355 8.09 -10.67 7.21
N SER A 356 8.84 -10.18 8.20
CA SER A 356 8.73 -8.82 8.75
C SER A 356 9.66 -7.82 8.06
N GLY A 357 9.31 -6.54 8.16
CA GLY A 357 10.20 -5.44 7.77
C GLY A 357 10.41 -5.29 6.27
N ASN A 358 9.61 -5.95 5.41
CA ASN A 358 9.73 -5.81 3.97
C ASN A 358 9.16 -4.46 3.52
N VAL A 359 9.77 -3.87 2.49
CA VAL A 359 9.33 -2.62 1.86
C VAL A 359 8.92 -2.93 0.44
N ILE A 360 7.66 -2.64 0.12
CA ILE A 360 7.06 -2.75 -1.21
C ILE A 360 6.80 -1.32 -1.66
N GLU A 361 7.68 -0.79 -2.51
CA GLU A 361 7.70 0.63 -2.88
C GLU A 361 7.66 0.85 -4.40
N GLU A 362 6.88 1.85 -4.85
CA GLU A 362 6.85 2.32 -6.24
C GLU A 362 6.49 1.28 -7.33
N ASN A 363 5.87 0.16 -6.98
CA ASN A 363 5.51 -0.89 -7.95
C ASN A 363 4.20 -0.57 -8.69
N TRP A 364 4.05 -1.15 -9.88
CA TRP A 364 2.76 -1.23 -10.57
C TRP A 364 2.22 -2.64 -10.48
N ILE A 365 1.04 -2.79 -9.87
CA ILE A 365 0.45 -4.08 -9.54
C ILE A 365 -0.98 -4.14 -10.06
N TYR A 366 -1.23 -4.90 -11.12
CA TYR A 366 -2.51 -4.84 -11.81
C TYR A 366 -2.95 -6.13 -12.50
N GLN A 367 -4.26 -6.29 -12.76
CA GLN A 367 -4.79 -7.45 -13.51
C GLN A 367 -4.47 -8.82 -12.90
N ASN A 368 -4.07 -8.88 -11.63
CA ASN A 368 -3.88 -10.17 -10.97
C ASN A 368 -5.25 -10.76 -10.61
N GLN A 369 -5.40 -12.08 -10.72
CA GLN A 369 -6.69 -12.78 -10.53
C GLN A 369 -7.10 -12.89 -9.06
N GLN A 370 -6.27 -12.37 -8.15
CA GLN A 370 -6.58 -12.20 -6.74
C GLN A 370 -6.26 -10.75 -6.33
N ARG A 371 -5.76 -10.55 -5.11
CA ARG A 371 -5.41 -9.22 -4.58
C ARG A 371 -4.16 -8.64 -5.23
N GLY A 372 -4.02 -7.32 -5.18
CA GLY A 372 -2.77 -6.65 -5.53
C GLY A 372 -1.65 -7.05 -4.57
N VAL A 373 -1.79 -6.70 -3.29
CA VAL A 373 -0.85 -7.04 -2.21
C VAL A 373 -1.56 -7.75 -1.07
N GLN A 374 -1.04 -8.90 -0.67
CA GLN A 374 -1.50 -9.66 0.50
C GLN A 374 -0.37 -9.75 1.52
N VAL A 375 -0.57 -9.19 2.72
CA VAL A 375 0.33 -9.37 3.87
C VAL A 375 -0.34 -10.36 4.82
N SER A 376 0.08 -11.63 4.80
CA SER A 376 -0.57 -12.66 5.63
C SER A 376 0.14 -12.92 6.96
N ALA A 377 1.43 -12.59 7.06
CA ALA A 377 2.17 -12.70 8.30
C ALA A 377 3.40 -11.78 8.32
N GLY A 378 3.85 -11.46 9.53
CA GLY A 378 4.99 -10.59 9.79
C GLY A 378 4.55 -9.15 10.02
N SER A 379 5.15 -8.53 11.03
CA SER A 379 4.96 -7.12 11.37
C SER A 379 5.94 -6.18 10.66
N ASN A 380 5.67 -4.88 10.71
CA ASN A 380 6.51 -3.82 10.16
C ASN A 380 6.74 -3.91 8.65
N ASN A 381 5.84 -4.56 7.91
CA ASN A 381 5.87 -4.50 6.46
C ASN A 381 5.27 -3.17 5.98
N SER A 382 5.86 -2.60 4.94
CA SER A 382 5.48 -1.29 4.39
C SER A 382 5.06 -1.45 2.94
N VAL A 383 3.83 -1.08 2.61
CA VAL A 383 3.31 -0.96 1.24
C VAL A 383 3.20 0.52 0.95
N VAL A 384 4.17 1.08 0.21
CA VAL A 384 4.30 2.53 0.04
C VAL A 384 4.39 2.99 -1.41
N PHE A 385 3.71 4.07 -1.77
CA PHE A 385 3.83 4.73 -3.08
C PHE A 385 3.61 3.82 -4.31
N ASN A 386 2.88 2.71 -4.16
CA ASN A 386 2.56 1.81 -5.27
C ASN A 386 1.34 2.29 -6.06
N GLN A 387 1.25 1.89 -7.33
CA GLN A 387 0.02 1.96 -8.11
C GLN A 387 -0.63 0.58 -8.18
N ILE A 388 -1.85 0.45 -7.66
CA ILE A 388 -2.54 -0.85 -7.52
C ILE A 388 -3.95 -0.75 -8.09
N PHE A 389 -4.22 -1.39 -9.22
CA PHE A 389 -5.48 -1.22 -9.96
C PHE A 389 -5.82 -2.47 -10.79
N ASP A 390 -7.07 -2.60 -11.19
CA ASP A 390 -7.61 -3.67 -12.06
C ASP A 390 -7.33 -5.10 -11.57
N ASN A 391 -7.11 -5.32 -10.27
CA ASN A 391 -7.00 -6.67 -9.73
C ASN A 391 -8.41 -7.22 -9.42
N ASP A 392 -8.62 -8.53 -9.53
CA ASP A 392 -9.94 -9.16 -9.41
C ASP A 392 -10.50 -9.13 -7.96
N ASN A 393 -9.68 -8.75 -6.97
CA ASN A 393 -10.04 -8.73 -5.55
C ASN A 393 -9.53 -7.44 -4.87
N ASP A 394 -9.34 -7.45 -3.54
CA ASP A 394 -8.87 -6.28 -2.77
C ASP A 394 -7.53 -5.75 -3.30
N ALA A 395 -7.30 -4.44 -3.25
CA ALA A 395 -6.00 -3.89 -3.66
C ALA A 395 -4.91 -4.28 -2.64
N VAL A 396 -5.17 -4.06 -1.34
CA VAL A 396 -4.26 -4.41 -0.24
C VAL A 396 -5.03 -5.12 0.88
N TYR A 397 -4.48 -6.21 1.41
CA TYR A 397 -5.05 -6.91 2.57
C TYR A 397 -3.98 -7.16 3.63
N LEU A 398 -4.26 -6.73 4.88
CA LEU A 398 -3.38 -6.86 6.04
C LEU A 398 -3.98 -7.87 7.04
N ALA A 399 -3.41 -9.06 7.12
CA ALA A 399 -3.84 -10.10 8.05
C ALA A 399 -3.06 -10.13 9.38
N ASP A 400 -2.02 -9.30 9.51
CA ASP A 400 -1.12 -9.27 10.67
C ASP A 400 -0.89 -7.82 11.16
N GLU A 401 -0.27 -7.69 12.33
CA GLU A 401 -0.19 -6.44 13.08
C GLU A 401 0.98 -5.54 12.65
N ASP A 402 0.88 -4.24 13.01
CA ASP A 402 1.95 -3.24 12.88
C ASP A 402 2.51 -3.05 11.46
N ASN A 403 1.66 -3.14 10.43
CA ASN A 403 2.04 -2.86 9.05
C ASN A 403 1.61 -1.45 8.62
N THR A 404 2.33 -0.89 7.64
CA THR A 404 2.06 0.45 7.10
C THR A 404 1.64 0.38 5.65
N VAL A 405 0.56 1.08 5.31
CA VAL A 405 0.13 1.32 3.92
C VAL A 405 0.11 2.82 3.73
N GLN A 406 1.04 3.36 2.94
CA GLN A 406 1.25 4.80 2.85
C GLN A 406 1.43 5.34 1.43
N GLY A 407 0.71 6.42 1.10
CA GLY A 407 0.94 7.17 -0.14
C GLY A 407 0.66 6.38 -1.42
N ASN A 408 -0.09 5.27 -1.37
CA ASN A 408 -0.40 4.47 -2.55
C ASN A 408 -1.53 5.11 -3.38
N GLU A 409 -1.48 4.91 -4.69
CA GLU A 409 -2.54 5.23 -5.64
C GLU A 409 -3.32 3.94 -5.96
N ILE A 410 -4.52 3.81 -5.40
CA ILE A 410 -5.33 2.59 -5.47
C ILE A 410 -6.56 2.83 -6.35
N GLY A 411 -6.65 2.05 -7.42
CA GLY A 411 -7.72 2.14 -8.42
C GLY A 411 -7.46 3.14 -9.55
N PHE A 412 -6.25 3.70 -9.64
CA PHE A 412 -5.89 4.71 -10.63
C PHE A 412 -4.78 4.26 -11.57
N LEU A 413 -4.94 4.57 -12.86
CA LEU A 413 -3.89 4.51 -13.87
C LEU A 413 -3.69 5.90 -14.46
N ASN A 414 -2.53 6.52 -14.20
CA ASN A 414 -2.22 7.88 -14.66
C ASN A 414 -3.33 8.89 -14.31
N GLY A 415 -3.89 8.79 -13.10
CA GLY A 415 -4.98 9.64 -12.61
C GLY A 415 -6.38 9.29 -13.13
N SER A 416 -6.49 8.37 -14.10
CA SER A 416 -7.79 7.87 -14.57
C SER A 416 -8.27 6.70 -13.72
N LEU A 417 -9.58 6.66 -13.45
CA LEU A 417 -10.19 5.59 -12.68
C LEU A 417 -10.20 4.27 -13.46
N VAL A 418 -9.74 3.21 -12.82
CA VAL A 418 -9.82 1.84 -13.30
C VAL A 418 -10.48 0.93 -12.26
N GLY A 419 -10.21 1.15 -10.98
CA GLY A 419 -10.82 0.41 -9.87
C GLY A 419 -10.11 -0.90 -9.52
N ASN A 420 -10.61 -1.63 -8.52
CA ASN A 420 -10.28 -3.04 -8.26
C ASN A 420 -11.59 -3.81 -7.97
N GLY A 421 -11.57 -5.14 -8.07
CA GLY A 421 -12.75 -6.00 -8.03
C GLY A 421 -13.41 -6.18 -6.67
N ALA A 422 -12.80 -5.69 -5.59
CA ALA A 422 -13.39 -5.67 -4.24
C ALA A 422 -13.02 -4.36 -3.51
N ASN A 423 -12.42 -4.43 -2.32
CA ASN A 423 -12.10 -3.27 -1.49
C ASN A 423 -10.76 -2.61 -1.88
N GLY A 424 -10.55 -1.37 -1.45
CA GLY A 424 -9.24 -0.72 -1.55
C GLY A 424 -8.23 -1.33 -0.58
N ILE A 425 -8.43 -1.10 0.71
CA ILE A 425 -7.57 -1.66 1.77
C ILE A 425 -8.43 -2.40 2.80
N VAL A 426 -8.06 -3.65 3.10
CA VAL A 426 -8.67 -4.45 4.16
C VAL A 426 -7.71 -4.62 5.33
N VAL A 427 -8.18 -4.31 6.53
CA VAL A 427 -7.44 -4.46 7.79
C VAL A 427 -8.11 -5.55 8.65
N ALA A 428 -7.41 -6.66 8.85
CA ALA A 428 -7.90 -7.81 9.62
C ALA A 428 -7.13 -8.08 10.92
N ALA A 429 -6.17 -7.21 11.26
CA ALA A 429 -5.39 -7.29 12.51
C ALA A 429 -5.10 -5.88 13.06
N GLY A 430 -4.69 -5.81 14.33
CA GLY A 430 -4.49 -4.54 15.03
C GLY A 430 -3.20 -3.78 14.68
N GLY A 431 -3.06 -2.55 15.17
CA GLY A 431 -1.82 -1.77 15.08
C GLY A 431 -1.41 -1.30 13.68
N ASN A 432 -2.25 -1.47 12.66
CA ASN A 432 -1.92 -1.10 11.30
C ASN A 432 -2.11 0.41 11.06
N LEU A 433 -1.20 1.03 10.29
CA LEU A 433 -1.22 2.43 9.91
C LEU A 433 -1.53 2.59 8.41
N LEU A 434 -2.65 3.25 8.09
CA LEU A 434 -3.04 3.62 6.74
C LEU A 434 -2.93 5.13 6.61
N GLN A 435 -1.94 5.62 5.85
CA GLN A 435 -1.64 7.05 5.80
C GLN A 435 -1.53 7.61 4.37
N GLY A 436 -2.25 8.69 4.06
CA GLY A 436 -1.99 9.45 2.83
C GLY A 436 -2.27 8.68 1.53
N ASN A 437 -3.05 7.60 1.58
CA ASN A 437 -3.40 6.83 0.38
C ASN A 437 -4.53 7.52 -0.39
N ARG A 438 -4.51 7.39 -1.71
CA ARG A 438 -5.59 7.82 -2.59
C ARG A 438 -6.31 6.59 -3.14
N ILE A 439 -7.60 6.49 -2.88
CA ILE A 439 -8.41 5.28 -3.12
C ILE A 439 -9.68 5.66 -3.85
N GLY A 440 -9.97 5.01 -4.97
CA GLY A 440 -11.22 5.23 -5.70
C GLY A 440 -11.56 4.14 -6.71
N GLY A 441 -12.84 4.01 -7.07
CA GLY A 441 -13.32 3.04 -8.06
C GLY A 441 -13.36 1.61 -7.55
N MET A 442 -13.39 1.40 -6.24
CA MET A 442 -13.50 0.06 -5.66
C MET A 442 -14.91 -0.50 -5.92
N ALA A 443 -15.00 -1.80 -6.19
CA ALA A 443 -16.29 -2.48 -6.40
C ALA A 443 -17.05 -2.72 -5.09
N ASP A 444 -16.39 -2.55 -3.94
CA ASP A 444 -16.98 -2.55 -2.60
C ASP A 444 -16.47 -1.33 -1.82
N ASP A 445 -15.95 -1.47 -0.60
CA ASP A 445 -15.54 -0.33 0.24
C ASP A 445 -14.16 0.25 -0.15
N GLY A 446 -13.94 1.52 0.17
CA GLY A 446 -12.60 2.12 0.08
C GLY A 446 -11.64 1.48 1.08
N ILE A 447 -11.99 1.51 2.36
CA ILE A 447 -11.25 0.87 3.46
C ILE A 447 -12.22 0.06 4.33
N ASP A 448 -11.95 -1.22 4.55
CA ASP A 448 -12.74 -2.11 5.42
C ASP A 448 -11.88 -2.64 6.58
N VAL A 449 -12.20 -2.22 7.81
CA VAL A 449 -11.57 -2.71 9.04
C VAL A 449 -12.40 -3.85 9.60
N VAL A 450 -12.01 -5.07 9.26
CA VAL A 450 -12.76 -6.28 9.56
C VAL A 450 -12.58 -6.74 11.00
N SER A 451 -11.36 -6.60 11.52
CA SER A 451 -10.99 -6.94 12.89
C SER A 451 -9.69 -6.24 13.28
N GLY A 452 -9.40 -6.24 14.58
CA GLY A 452 -8.19 -5.66 15.13
C GLY A 452 -8.51 -4.61 16.18
N VAL A 453 -7.48 -4.26 16.93
CA VAL A 453 -7.50 -3.18 17.91
C VAL A 453 -6.50 -2.11 17.47
N THR A 454 -6.80 -0.84 17.68
CA THR A 454 -5.83 0.27 17.58
C THR A 454 -5.22 0.52 16.20
N SER A 455 -5.98 0.33 15.11
CA SER A 455 -5.53 0.72 13.77
C SER A 455 -5.78 2.22 13.54
N THR A 456 -4.87 2.88 12.83
CA THR A 456 -4.96 4.32 12.55
C THR A 456 -5.10 4.54 11.04
N ILE A 457 -6.14 5.26 10.65
CA ILE A 457 -6.45 5.63 9.27
C ILE A 457 -6.39 7.15 9.20
N THR A 458 -5.32 7.70 8.62
CA THR A 458 -5.08 9.16 8.66
C THR A 458 -4.67 9.79 7.34
N GLY A 459 -5.23 10.97 7.04
CA GLY A 459 -4.82 11.76 5.88
C GLY A 459 -5.08 11.10 4.53
N ASN A 460 -5.94 10.08 4.45
CA ASN A 460 -6.27 9.39 3.22
C ASN A 460 -7.35 10.16 2.44
N SER A 461 -7.37 9.98 1.12
CA SER A 461 -8.42 10.49 0.23
C SER A 461 -9.19 9.30 -0.34
N VAL A 462 -10.45 9.15 0.04
CA VAL A 462 -11.27 7.96 -0.22
C VAL A 462 -12.54 8.34 -0.99
N GLY A 463 -12.60 7.90 -2.25
CA GLY A 463 -13.66 8.27 -3.20
C GLY A 463 -13.53 9.70 -3.74
N ALA A 464 -12.44 10.40 -3.42
CA ALA A 464 -12.23 11.81 -3.75
C ALA A 464 -10.80 12.09 -4.24
N GLN A 465 -10.62 13.25 -4.86
CA GLN A 465 -9.32 13.90 -5.03
C GLN A 465 -9.14 15.06 -4.06
N GLN A 466 -7.88 15.42 -3.85
CA GLN A 466 -7.52 16.65 -3.15
C GLN A 466 -8.04 17.93 -3.84
N ASP A 467 -8.27 17.88 -5.16
CA ASP A 467 -8.83 18.99 -5.96
C ASP A 467 -10.37 19.01 -6.04
N GLY A 468 -11.06 18.14 -5.29
CA GLY A 468 -12.52 18.07 -5.23
C GLY A 468 -13.19 17.30 -6.38
N SER A 469 -12.43 16.64 -7.26
CA SER A 469 -13.03 15.70 -8.23
C SER A 469 -13.31 14.32 -7.62
N VAL A 470 -14.39 13.68 -8.09
CA VAL A 470 -14.96 12.47 -7.48
C VAL A 470 -14.55 11.18 -8.21
N PHE A 471 -14.27 10.13 -7.44
CA PHE A 471 -13.83 8.81 -7.90
C PHE A 471 -14.40 7.71 -7.00
N GLY A 472 -15.70 7.78 -6.77
CA GLY A 472 -16.42 7.01 -5.78
C GLY A 472 -16.13 5.52 -5.75
N ASN A 473 -16.28 4.96 -4.56
CA ASN A 473 -16.35 3.51 -4.37
C ASN A 473 -17.82 3.09 -4.40
N ALA A 474 -18.09 1.86 -4.83
CA ALA A 474 -19.47 1.37 -4.89
C ALA A 474 -20.08 1.14 -3.49
N GLY A 475 -19.25 0.84 -2.49
CA GLY A 475 -19.60 0.68 -1.08
C GLY A 475 -19.33 1.93 -0.25
N VAL A 476 -18.97 1.71 1.01
CA VAL A 476 -18.68 2.77 2.00
C VAL A 476 -17.26 3.30 1.80
N GLY A 477 -17.02 4.57 2.13
CA GLY A 477 -15.67 5.13 2.14
C GLY A 477 -14.79 4.38 3.13
N ILE A 478 -15.12 4.46 4.42
CA ILE A 478 -14.45 3.72 5.50
C ILE A 478 -15.48 2.95 6.33
N ARG A 479 -15.36 1.62 6.37
CA ARG A 479 -16.19 0.74 7.21
C ARG A 479 -15.36 0.17 8.36
N VAL A 480 -15.89 0.25 9.58
CA VAL A 480 -15.32 -0.41 10.77
C VAL A 480 -16.31 -1.46 11.25
N ARG A 481 -15.97 -2.74 11.07
CA ARG A 481 -16.85 -3.86 11.41
C ARG A 481 -17.01 -4.04 12.92
N ALA A 482 -18.06 -4.74 13.32
CA ALA A 482 -18.40 -4.96 14.73
C ALA A 482 -17.28 -5.61 15.57
N ALA A 483 -16.38 -6.38 14.94
CA ALA A 483 -15.26 -7.03 15.61
C ALA A 483 -14.01 -6.14 15.77
N ALA A 484 -14.00 -4.94 15.17
CA ALA A 484 -12.92 -3.97 15.28
C ALA A 484 -13.28 -2.88 16.31
N VAL A 485 -12.31 -2.49 17.13
CA VAL A 485 -12.48 -1.46 18.18
C VAL A 485 -11.24 -0.59 18.30
N ASN A 486 -11.38 0.61 18.86
CA ASN A 486 -10.28 1.57 19.01
C ASN A 486 -9.62 1.96 17.68
N THR A 487 -10.38 1.96 16.58
CA THR A 487 -9.90 2.46 15.30
C THR A 487 -9.92 3.99 15.34
N GLN A 488 -8.83 4.62 14.90
CA GLN A 488 -8.73 6.07 14.80
C GLN A 488 -8.83 6.49 13.33
N ILE A 489 -9.86 7.26 12.98
CA ILE A 489 -10.11 7.81 11.64
C ILE A 489 -9.85 9.31 11.70
N LEU A 490 -8.69 9.76 11.23
CA LEU A 490 -8.16 11.10 11.49
C LEU A 490 -7.85 11.88 10.20
N ASP A 491 -8.37 13.10 10.05
CA ASP A 491 -7.94 14.02 8.98
C ASP A 491 -8.07 13.47 7.55
N ASN A 492 -9.02 12.57 7.29
CA ASN A 492 -9.26 12.01 5.96
C ASN A 492 -10.23 12.88 5.15
N VAL A 493 -10.14 12.81 3.82
CA VAL A 493 -11.11 13.38 2.87
C VAL A 493 -11.92 12.25 2.27
N ILE A 494 -13.23 12.22 2.54
CA ILE A 494 -14.10 11.08 2.23
C ILE A 494 -15.35 11.57 1.48
N GLY A 495 -15.57 11.08 0.26
CA GLY A 495 -16.72 11.51 -0.56
C GLY A 495 -17.03 10.57 -1.73
N ASP A 496 -18.18 10.78 -2.38
CA ASP A 496 -18.69 9.97 -3.50
C ASP A 496 -18.80 8.46 -3.21
N ASN A 497 -19.04 8.08 -1.95
CA ASN A 497 -19.30 6.70 -1.55
C ASN A 497 -20.79 6.50 -1.25
N SER A 498 -21.21 5.28 -0.88
CA SER A 498 -22.57 5.05 -0.36
C SER A 498 -22.78 5.84 0.94
N ASP A 499 -22.04 5.48 1.98
CA ASP A 499 -21.88 6.26 3.21
C ASP A 499 -20.42 6.72 3.26
N GLY A 500 -20.14 7.87 3.87
CA GLY A 500 -18.74 8.28 4.08
C GLY A 500 -18.04 7.33 5.04
N VAL A 501 -18.57 7.22 6.27
CA VAL A 501 -18.06 6.33 7.32
C VAL A 501 -19.18 5.47 7.88
N LEU A 502 -18.95 4.16 8.04
CA LEU A 502 -19.86 3.23 8.73
C LEU A 502 -19.16 2.61 9.95
N LEU A 503 -19.69 2.86 11.14
CA LEU A 503 -19.20 2.31 12.40
C LEU A 503 -20.14 1.21 12.91
N GLU A 504 -19.84 -0.05 12.59
CA GLU A 504 -20.48 -1.21 13.22
C GLU A 504 -19.83 -1.54 14.58
N GLY A 505 -18.53 -1.26 14.71
CA GLY A 505 -17.74 -1.44 15.93
C GLY A 505 -17.98 -0.37 17.00
N ALA A 506 -17.52 -0.65 18.21
CA ALA A 506 -17.57 0.26 19.35
C ALA A 506 -16.22 0.93 19.62
N THR A 507 -16.23 2.02 20.39
CA THR A 507 -15.03 2.71 20.91
C THR A 507 -14.05 3.15 19.83
N ASN A 508 -14.55 3.64 18.69
CA ASN A 508 -13.74 4.21 17.62
C ASN A 508 -13.79 5.73 17.65
N ASP A 509 -12.72 6.37 17.19
CA ASP A 509 -12.58 7.82 17.15
C ASP A 509 -12.61 8.30 15.69
N VAL A 510 -13.47 9.27 15.39
CA VAL A 510 -13.57 9.94 14.09
C VAL A 510 -13.29 11.43 14.33
N CYS A 511 -12.10 11.90 13.94
CA CYS A 511 -11.62 13.24 14.28
C CYS A 511 -11.08 14.00 13.06
N GLY A 512 -11.41 15.27 12.92
CA GLY A 512 -10.80 16.17 11.93
C GLY A 512 -11.06 15.83 10.46
N ASN A 513 -11.99 14.91 10.17
CA ASN A 513 -12.25 14.47 8.79
C ASN A 513 -13.09 15.48 8.01
N LEU A 514 -12.89 15.54 6.70
CA LEU A 514 -13.78 16.19 5.73
C LEU A 514 -14.64 15.10 5.07
N ILE A 515 -15.96 15.14 5.30
CA ILE A 515 -16.88 14.10 4.87
C ILE A 515 -17.98 14.70 3.99
N GLY A 516 -18.02 14.26 2.75
CA GLY A 516 -18.83 14.86 1.67
C GLY A 516 -18.26 16.19 1.16
N LEU A 517 -17.07 16.59 1.64
CA LEU A 517 -16.42 17.86 1.37
C LEU A 517 -14.98 17.66 0.88
N GLY A 518 -14.62 18.34 -0.21
CA GLY A 518 -13.24 18.46 -0.68
C GLY A 518 -12.42 19.43 0.18
N SER A 519 -11.12 19.54 -0.11
CA SER A 519 -10.18 20.34 0.69
C SER A 519 -10.44 21.85 0.69
N SER A 520 -11.22 22.35 -0.27
CA SER A 520 -11.70 23.73 -0.35
C SER A 520 -13.23 23.82 -0.22
N ASN A 521 -13.86 22.85 0.46
CA ASN A 521 -15.32 22.69 0.56
C ASN A 521 -16.01 22.43 -0.78
N GLU A 522 -15.32 21.80 -1.74
CA GLU A 522 -15.96 21.31 -2.97
C GLU A 522 -16.99 20.21 -2.61
N ASN A 523 -18.11 20.17 -3.33
CA ASN A 523 -19.12 19.15 -3.13
C ASN A 523 -18.63 17.80 -3.69
N ILE A 524 -18.41 16.86 -2.78
CA ILE A 524 -18.11 15.45 -3.06
C ILE A 524 -19.03 14.54 -2.24
N GLY A 525 -20.28 14.97 -2.02
CA GLY A 525 -21.23 14.33 -1.11
C GLY A 525 -21.38 12.82 -1.30
N ASN A 526 -21.62 12.11 -0.20
CA ASN A 526 -21.93 10.68 -0.26
C ASN A 526 -23.40 10.46 -0.63
N ALA A 527 -23.71 9.28 -1.17
CA ALA A 527 -25.03 8.94 -1.72
C ALA A 527 -26.11 8.74 -0.65
N ILE A 528 -25.73 8.54 0.62
CA ILE A 528 -26.65 8.40 1.75
C ILE A 528 -26.17 9.27 2.92
N GLU A 529 -25.53 8.72 3.96
CA GLU A 529 -25.08 9.48 5.14
C GLU A 529 -23.61 9.90 5.05
N GLY A 530 -23.25 10.97 5.74
CA GLY A 530 -21.85 11.29 6.00
C GLY A 530 -21.23 10.24 6.92
N ILE A 531 -21.84 10.04 8.09
CA ILE A 531 -21.44 9.01 9.06
C ILE A 531 -22.67 8.22 9.52
N ARG A 532 -22.62 6.90 9.44
CA ARG A 532 -23.62 5.99 10.02
C ARG A 532 -23.00 5.22 11.20
N VAL A 533 -23.68 5.23 12.34
CA VAL A 533 -23.19 4.67 13.61
C VAL A 533 -24.15 3.58 14.10
N LEU A 534 -23.72 2.32 14.01
CA LEU A 534 -24.47 1.17 14.53
C LEU A 534 -23.95 0.69 15.89
N GLY A 535 -22.63 0.78 16.12
CA GLY A 535 -22.02 0.45 17.39
C GLY A 535 -22.19 1.56 18.44
N GLY A 536 -21.90 1.24 19.69
CA GLY A 536 -21.95 2.21 20.80
C GLY A 536 -20.58 2.74 21.23
N ALA A 537 -20.57 3.74 22.11
CA ALA A 537 -19.34 4.29 22.70
C ALA A 537 -18.30 4.82 21.71
N ASN A 538 -18.70 5.20 20.50
CA ASN A 538 -17.83 5.86 19.54
C ASN A 538 -17.74 7.38 19.82
N VAL A 539 -16.63 7.99 19.44
CA VAL A 539 -16.38 9.43 19.54
C VAL A 539 -16.30 10.00 18.12
N ILE A 540 -17.16 10.97 17.82
CA ILE A 540 -17.19 11.70 16.56
C ILE A 540 -16.97 13.16 16.90
N GLY A 541 -15.69 13.55 16.95
CA GLY A 541 -15.24 14.79 17.58
C GLY A 541 -15.41 14.80 19.11
N ASP A 542 -14.51 15.51 19.79
CA ASP A 542 -14.47 15.91 21.20
C ASP A 542 -13.14 16.67 21.40
N GLU A 543 -13.11 17.97 21.08
CA GLU A 543 -11.89 18.78 21.06
C GLU A 543 -11.26 18.83 22.47
N GLY A 544 -12.11 18.80 23.51
CA GLY A 544 -11.69 18.74 24.91
C GLY A 544 -10.93 17.46 25.28
N ALA A 545 -11.22 16.34 24.60
CA ALA A 545 -10.51 15.07 24.74
C ALA A 545 -9.39 14.86 23.70
N GLY A 546 -9.14 15.84 22.82
CA GLY A 546 -8.11 15.78 21.78
C GLY A 546 -8.57 15.17 20.45
N CYS A 547 -9.88 14.95 20.27
CA CYS A 547 -10.47 14.54 19.00
C CYS A 547 -11.05 15.78 18.31
N THR A 548 -10.34 16.35 17.34
CA THR A 548 -10.83 17.52 16.61
C THR A 548 -12.18 17.24 15.92
N GLY A 549 -13.06 18.22 15.87
CA GLY A 549 -14.36 18.11 15.21
C GLY A 549 -14.26 17.82 13.72
N ASN A 550 -15.22 17.06 13.18
CA ASN A 550 -15.30 16.77 11.75
C ASN A 550 -16.09 17.85 11.01
N HIS A 551 -15.81 18.03 9.72
CA HIS A 551 -16.61 18.86 8.83
C HIS A 551 -17.41 17.96 7.88
N ILE A 552 -18.73 18.05 7.95
CA ILE A 552 -19.65 17.12 7.31
C ILE A 552 -20.69 17.90 6.50
N GLY A 553 -20.80 17.64 5.20
CA GLY A 553 -21.75 18.35 4.35
C GLY A 553 -22.05 17.65 3.04
N PHE A 554 -23.04 18.16 2.31
CA PHE A 554 -23.48 17.69 0.99
C PHE A 554 -23.90 16.21 0.88
N ASN A 555 -24.05 15.48 1.98
CA ASN A 555 -24.51 14.09 1.93
C ASN A 555 -25.99 14.06 1.56
N ALA A 556 -26.42 13.07 0.79
CA ALA A 556 -27.78 13.04 0.23
C ALA A 556 -28.88 12.81 1.28
N SER A 557 -28.56 12.25 2.44
CA SER A 557 -29.43 12.08 3.61
C SER A 557 -28.93 12.93 4.78
N ASP A 558 -28.69 12.32 5.94
CA ASP A 558 -28.31 13.01 7.16
C ASP A 558 -26.77 13.16 7.23
N GLY A 559 -26.28 14.19 7.93
CA GLY A 559 -24.85 14.34 8.17
C GLY A 559 -24.31 13.17 9.00
N ILE A 560 -24.96 12.91 10.14
CA ILE A 560 -24.67 11.78 11.03
C ILE A 560 -25.97 11.04 11.37
N GLN A 561 -26.02 9.73 11.21
CA GLN A 561 -27.13 8.88 11.64
C GLN A 561 -26.67 7.88 12.70
N VAL A 562 -27.38 7.81 13.81
CA VAL A 562 -27.02 7.02 14.99
C VAL A 562 -28.13 6.03 15.35
N HIS A 563 -27.73 4.76 15.45
CA HIS A 563 -28.54 3.64 15.93
C HIS A 563 -28.03 3.13 17.29
N GLY A 564 -26.71 3.23 17.52
CA GLY A 564 -26.06 2.73 18.73
C GLY A 564 -26.21 3.65 19.94
N ASP A 565 -25.85 3.12 21.10
CA ASP A 565 -25.96 3.82 22.39
C ASP A 565 -24.65 4.45 22.83
N ASN A 566 -24.74 5.45 23.71
CA ASN A 566 -23.59 6.01 24.44
C ASN A 566 -22.48 6.56 23.52
N ASN A 567 -22.82 7.06 22.34
CA ASN A 567 -21.86 7.72 21.45
C ASN A 567 -21.72 9.21 21.82
N THR A 568 -20.53 9.75 21.58
CA THR A 568 -20.21 11.18 21.73
C THR A 568 -20.10 11.80 20.35
N ILE A 569 -20.87 12.84 20.09
CA ILE A 569 -20.86 13.62 18.85
C ILE A 569 -20.66 15.07 19.26
N ARG A 570 -19.40 15.52 19.25
CA ARG A 570 -19.03 16.83 19.78
C ARG A 570 -18.15 17.65 18.85
N ASP A 571 -18.28 18.97 18.94
CA ASP A 571 -17.43 19.96 18.27
C ASP A 571 -17.43 19.86 16.73
N ASN A 572 -18.39 19.18 16.11
CA ASN A 572 -18.44 19.01 14.65
C ASN A 572 -19.08 20.23 13.96
N THR A 573 -18.69 20.47 12.72
CA THR A 573 -19.38 21.40 11.80
C THR A 573 -20.20 20.59 10.79
N ILE A 574 -21.52 20.69 10.85
CA ILE A 574 -22.45 19.84 10.10
C ILE A 574 -23.39 20.71 9.26
N GLY A 575 -23.32 20.57 7.93
CA GLY A 575 -24.08 21.37 6.97
C GLY A 575 -23.55 22.81 6.79
N GLY A 576 -22.40 23.10 7.40
CA GLY A 576 -21.64 24.34 7.22
C GLY A 576 -21.79 25.30 8.40
N GLN A 577 -21.80 26.59 8.11
CA GLN A 577 -21.84 27.66 9.11
C GLN A 577 -22.53 28.89 8.52
N ARG A 578 -22.61 29.96 9.31
CA ARG A 578 -23.17 31.24 8.83
C ARG A 578 -22.50 31.70 7.54
N PHE A 579 -23.30 31.89 6.49
CA PHE A 579 -22.89 32.29 5.13
C PHE A 579 -22.10 31.24 4.33
N VAL A 580 -21.98 30.00 4.81
CA VAL A 580 -21.34 28.89 4.10
C VAL A 580 -22.33 27.72 4.10
N ASP A 581 -23.05 27.56 3.00
CA ASP A 581 -24.05 26.50 2.82
C ASP A 581 -23.40 25.23 2.29
N LEU A 582 -23.33 24.22 3.17
CA LEU A 582 -22.84 22.87 2.89
C LEU A 582 -23.91 21.83 3.26
N GLY A 583 -25.19 22.21 3.25
CA GLY A 583 -26.29 21.44 3.81
C GLY A 583 -26.32 19.98 3.37
N ASN A 584 -26.68 19.08 4.28
CA ASN A 584 -27.04 17.71 3.95
C ASN A 584 -28.50 17.66 3.47
N GLY A 585 -28.89 16.59 2.80
CA GLY A 585 -30.22 16.45 2.20
C GLY A 585 -31.37 16.25 3.20
N ARG A 586 -31.05 15.95 4.47
CA ARG A 586 -31.99 15.79 5.60
C ARG A 586 -31.43 16.44 6.85
N GLY A 587 -31.47 15.79 8.02
CA GLY A 587 -31.02 16.34 9.29
C GLY A 587 -29.50 16.48 9.35
N GLY A 588 -29.02 17.38 10.21
CA GLY A 588 -27.61 17.40 10.58
C GLY A 588 -27.23 16.11 11.32
N VAL A 589 -28.00 15.79 12.37
CA VAL A 589 -27.89 14.53 13.13
C VAL A 589 -29.26 13.85 13.22
N LEU A 590 -29.31 12.54 12.99
CA LEU A 590 -30.48 11.69 13.24
C LEU A 590 -30.16 10.66 14.33
N LEU A 591 -30.94 10.63 15.41
CA LEU A 591 -30.98 9.53 16.38
C LEU A 591 -32.19 8.64 16.09
N THR A 592 -32.01 7.32 15.98
CA THR A 592 -33.09 6.38 15.62
C THR A 592 -32.84 4.97 16.18
N ASP A 593 -33.80 4.08 16.02
CA ASP A 593 -33.66 2.62 16.20
C ASP A 593 -33.11 2.19 17.56
N GLY A 594 -33.60 2.86 18.61
CA GLY A 594 -33.25 2.57 20.00
C GLY A 594 -32.08 3.38 20.54
N ALA A 595 -31.42 4.21 19.72
CA ALA A 595 -30.29 5.05 20.13
C ALA A 595 -30.59 5.79 21.44
N SER A 596 -29.80 5.50 22.47
CA SER A 596 -29.98 6.00 23.84
C SER A 596 -28.65 6.44 24.45
N LEU A 597 -28.70 7.30 25.46
CA LEU A 597 -27.52 7.77 26.20
C LEU A 597 -26.45 8.47 25.33
N ASN A 598 -26.81 8.95 24.13
CA ASN A 598 -25.87 9.64 23.26
C ASN A 598 -25.70 11.10 23.71
N ASP A 599 -24.49 11.62 23.58
CA ASP A 599 -24.15 13.01 23.86
C ASP A 599 -23.89 13.73 22.54
N VAL A 600 -24.85 14.54 22.09
CA VAL A 600 -24.75 15.37 20.89
C VAL A 600 -24.62 16.81 21.34
N SER A 601 -23.40 17.33 21.42
CA SER A 601 -23.17 18.60 22.08
C SER A 601 -22.07 19.45 21.46
N ASP A 602 -22.13 20.77 21.66
CA ASP A 602 -21.13 21.72 21.16
C ASP A 602 -20.92 21.70 19.63
N ASN A 603 -21.87 21.17 18.85
CA ASN A 603 -21.76 21.13 17.39
C ASN A 603 -22.25 22.44 16.76
N VAL A 604 -21.68 22.81 15.62
CA VAL A 604 -22.20 23.84 14.72
C VAL A 604 -23.02 23.16 13.63
N VAL A 605 -24.35 23.29 13.69
CA VAL A 605 -25.27 22.59 12.79
C VAL A 605 -26.06 23.62 11.98
N TRP A 606 -25.87 23.65 10.65
CA TRP A 606 -26.43 24.70 9.79
C TRP A 606 -26.96 24.15 8.46
N ASN A 607 -27.93 24.83 7.85
CA ASN A 607 -28.41 24.61 6.46
C ASN A 607 -28.90 23.18 6.13
N ASN A 608 -29.24 22.39 7.14
CA ASN A 608 -29.86 21.07 6.99
C ASN A 608 -31.40 21.21 6.96
N ASP A 609 -32.14 20.14 6.69
CA ASP A 609 -33.61 20.13 6.81
C ASP A 609 -33.99 20.42 8.27
N ASP A 610 -33.65 19.49 9.17
CA ASP A 610 -33.59 19.70 10.62
C ASP A 610 -32.15 19.87 11.11
N GLY A 611 -31.97 20.53 12.24
CA GLY A 611 -30.68 20.52 12.94
C GLY A 611 -30.36 19.13 13.49
N ILE A 612 -31.05 18.75 14.56
CA ILE A 612 -31.00 17.43 15.18
C ILE A 612 -32.41 16.83 15.17
N ARG A 613 -32.55 15.65 14.59
CA ARG A 613 -33.80 14.91 14.54
C ARG A 613 -33.70 13.68 15.44
N VAL A 614 -34.68 13.50 16.31
CA VAL A 614 -34.75 12.35 17.21
C VAL A 614 -35.98 11.53 16.83
N GLY A 615 -35.78 10.54 15.98
CA GLY A 615 -36.88 9.79 15.36
C GLY A 615 -37.71 9.01 16.38
N SER A 616 -38.98 8.74 16.03
CA SER A 616 -39.96 8.04 16.88
C SER A 616 -39.54 6.68 17.47
N THR A 617 -38.51 6.03 16.92
CA THR A 617 -37.96 4.76 17.43
C THR A 617 -36.72 4.94 18.32
N ALA A 618 -36.21 6.16 18.50
CA ALA A 618 -35.06 6.44 19.36
C ALA A 618 -35.39 6.20 20.84
N GLY A 619 -34.33 5.97 21.63
CA GLY A 619 -34.41 5.76 23.06
C GLY A 619 -34.39 7.07 23.87
N THR A 620 -34.06 6.92 25.15
CA THR A 620 -34.02 8.00 26.13
C THR A 620 -32.58 8.37 26.51
N GLY A 621 -32.41 9.48 27.24
CA GLY A 621 -31.13 9.94 27.74
C GLY A 621 -30.21 10.50 26.67
N ASN A 622 -30.74 10.86 25.50
CA ASN A 622 -29.97 11.50 24.45
C ASN A 622 -29.84 13.01 24.76
N ARG A 623 -28.65 13.41 25.18
CA ARG A 623 -28.33 14.79 25.59
C ARG A 623 -27.99 15.63 24.37
N LEU A 624 -28.69 16.75 24.18
CA LEU A 624 -28.57 17.64 23.02
C LEU A 624 -28.04 19.03 23.42
N GLU A 625 -26.93 19.09 24.15
CA GLU A 625 -26.47 20.30 24.85
C GLU A 625 -25.61 21.25 23.98
N ASP A 626 -25.74 22.57 24.16
CA ASP A 626 -24.82 23.59 23.58
C ASP A 626 -24.59 23.55 22.06
N ASN A 627 -25.53 23.01 21.29
CA ASN A 627 -25.42 23.02 19.83
C ASN A 627 -25.80 24.41 19.28
N ASN A 628 -25.06 24.89 18.29
CA ASN A 628 -25.32 26.17 17.62
C ASN A 628 -26.02 25.93 16.28
N PHE A 629 -27.26 26.41 16.17
CA PHE A 629 -28.15 26.16 15.04
C PHE A 629 -28.31 27.38 14.12
N GLY A 630 -28.58 27.14 12.84
CA GLY A 630 -28.89 28.22 11.90
C GLY A 630 -29.23 27.81 10.47
N GLY A 631 -30.23 28.47 9.89
CA GLY A 631 -30.56 28.32 8.47
C GLY A 631 -31.21 27.00 8.10
N HIS A 632 -31.84 26.31 9.06
CA HIS A 632 -32.55 25.05 8.80
C HIS A 632 -33.82 25.28 7.97
N ALA A 633 -34.24 24.26 7.22
CA ALA A 633 -35.49 24.33 6.48
C ALA A 633 -36.72 24.10 7.38
N ASP A 634 -36.55 23.37 8.47
CA ASP A 634 -37.54 23.08 9.51
C ASP A 634 -37.01 23.36 10.92
N LEU A 635 -37.04 22.40 11.86
CA LEU A 635 -36.72 22.65 13.27
C LEU A 635 -35.23 22.49 13.59
N ALA A 636 -34.72 23.26 14.56
CA ALA A 636 -33.37 23.06 15.09
C ALA A 636 -33.26 21.71 15.83
N ILE A 637 -34.29 21.36 16.59
CA ILE A 637 -34.45 20.06 17.23
C ILE A 637 -35.90 19.63 16.99
N ASP A 638 -36.08 18.51 16.27
CA ASP A 638 -37.37 17.84 16.11
C ASP A 638 -37.35 16.54 16.94
N LEU A 639 -38.18 16.49 17.96
CA LEU A 639 -38.35 15.33 18.81
C LEU A 639 -39.51 14.50 18.26
N ASN A 640 -39.35 13.19 18.11
CA ASN A 640 -40.31 12.27 17.51
C ASN A 640 -40.45 12.34 15.97
N ASP A 641 -39.84 13.32 15.28
CA ASP A 641 -39.93 13.51 13.82
C ASP A 641 -41.39 13.76 13.39
N ASP A 642 -42.08 14.62 14.14
CA ASP A 642 -43.48 14.97 13.90
C ASP A 642 -43.77 16.49 13.86
N GLY A 643 -42.70 17.29 13.80
CA GLY A 643 -42.74 18.74 13.91
C GLY A 643 -42.80 19.19 15.36
N ASP A 644 -43.50 20.30 15.64
CA ASP A 644 -43.59 20.83 17.01
C ASP A 644 -44.23 19.83 17.98
N THR A 645 -43.43 19.22 18.85
CA THR A 645 -43.92 18.32 19.90
C THR A 645 -44.82 19.09 20.89
N PRO A 646 -46.04 18.59 21.22
CA PRO A 646 -46.92 19.24 22.18
C PRO A 646 -46.31 19.35 23.59
N ASN A 647 -46.36 20.55 24.17
CA ASN A 647 -45.95 20.78 25.56
C ASN A 647 -47.15 20.60 26.51
N ASP A 648 -47.30 19.41 27.10
CA ASP A 648 -48.50 18.96 27.82
C ASP A 648 -48.36 19.02 29.36
N ALA A 649 -49.46 18.89 30.10
CA ALA A 649 -49.43 19.13 31.54
C ALA A 649 -48.82 17.95 32.31
N GLY A 650 -47.66 18.17 32.94
CA GLY A 650 -46.97 17.17 33.76
C GLY A 650 -46.18 16.12 32.98
N ASP A 651 -46.11 16.25 31.65
CA ASP A 651 -45.25 15.48 30.75
C ASP A 651 -45.43 13.97 30.89
N VAL A 652 -46.66 13.49 30.70
CA VAL A 652 -47.00 12.07 30.93
C VAL A 652 -46.66 11.18 29.74
N ASP A 653 -46.03 11.74 28.72
CA ASP A 653 -45.73 11.10 27.47
C ASP A 653 -44.57 10.09 27.58
N SER A 654 -44.40 9.32 26.52
CA SER A 654 -43.39 8.27 26.42
C SER A 654 -42.89 8.19 24.99
N GLY A 655 -41.60 7.97 24.81
CA GLY A 655 -40.98 7.95 23.49
C GLY A 655 -39.54 8.44 23.58
N PRO A 656 -39.00 8.93 22.46
CA PRO A 656 -37.66 9.51 22.44
C PRO A 656 -37.51 10.60 23.50
N ASN A 657 -36.47 10.50 24.34
CA ASN A 657 -36.25 11.39 25.48
C ASN A 657 -37.49 11.64 26.37
N ASN A 658 -38.37 10.65 26.51
CA ASN A 658 -39.66 10.77 27.21
C ASN A 658 -40.55 11.92 26.68
N MET A 659 -40.32 12.41 25.46
CA MET A 659 -41.00 13.57 24.88
C MET A 659 -40.89 14.84 25.75
N GLN A 660 -39.76 14.98 26.45
CA GLN A 660 -39.49 16.04 27.43
C GLN A 660 -40.04 17.41 27.02
N ASN A 661 -40.92 17.97 27.85
CA ASN A 661 -41.47 19.31 27.69
C ASN A 661 -40.38 20.38 27.68
N TYR A 662 -40.43 21.29 26.71
CA TYR A 662 -39.54 22.46 26.68
C TYR A 662 -39.98 23.57 27.68
N PRO A 663 -39.08 24.46 28.12
CA PRO A 663 -39.44 25.59 28.98
C PRO A 663 -40.41 26.58 28.32
N VAL A 664 -41.39 27.06 29.08
CA VAL A 664 -42.29 28.14 28.65
C VAL A 664 -41.83 29.46 29.24
N ILE A 665 -41.37 30.37 28.38
CA ILE A 665 -41.04 31.75 28.76
C ILE A 665 -42.35 32.56 28.83
N SER A 666 -42.73 32.97 30.03
CA SER A 666 -44.00 33.68 30.29
C SER A 666 -43.84 35.20 30.32
N GLN A 667 -42.64 35.69 30.61
CA GLN A 667 -42.34 37.12 30.68
C GLN A 667 -40.85 37.37 30.42
N VAL A 668 -40.55 38.41 29.64
CA VAL A 668 -39.21 38.95 29.44
C VAL A 668 -39.29 40.47 29.58
N ASP A 669 -38.64 41.02 30.61
CA ASP A 669 -38.62 42.47 30.86
C ASP A 669 -37.18 43.03 30.79
N ASP A 670 -37.03 44.28 30.37
CA ASP A 670 -35.79 45.04 30.50
C ASP A 670 -35.66 45.58 31.94
N VAL A 671 -34.59 45.18 32.63
CA VAL A 671 -34.22 45.68 33.96
C VAL A 671 -32.82 46.29 33.89
N GLY A 672 -32.74 47.48 33.30
CA GLY A 672 -31.50 48.27 33.27
C GLY A 672 -30.46 47.70 32.30
N GLY A 673 -30.90 47.26 31.12
CA GLY A 673 -30.03 46.66 30.10
C GLY A 673 -29.83 45.15 30.24
N GLN A 674 -30.50 44.50 31.21
CA GLN A 674 -30.52 43.05 31.38
C GLN A 674 -31.93 42.51 31.16
N LEU A 675 -32.03 41.25 30.75
CA LEU A 675 -33.32 40.56 30.62
C LEU A 675 -33.70 39.92 31.95
N SER A 676 -34.80 40.36 32.56
CA SER A 676 -35.48 39.62 33.62
C SER A 676 -36.44 38.62 32.98
N VAL A 677 -36.09 37.34 33.03
CA VAL A 677 -36.80 36.26 32.33
C VAL A 677 -37.55 35.41 33.35
N THR A 678 -38.88 35.35 33.24
CA THR A 678 -39.72 34.45 34.03
C THR A 678 -40.20 33.29 33.18
N TYR A 679 -39.87 32.07 33.60
CA TYR A 679 -40.19 30.85 32.88
C TYR A 679 -40.61 29.72 33.84
N PHE A 680 -41.19 28.66 33.29
CA PHE A 680 -41.46 27.41 34.02
C PHE A 680 -41.25 26.20 33.11
N VAL A 681 -41.06 25.02 33.70
CA VAL A 681 -41.02 23.73 33.01
C VAL A 681 -42.02 22.81 33.70
N ASP A 682 -43.01 22.30 32.97
CA ASP A 682 -44.08 21.45 33.52
C ASP A 682 -43.82 19.96 33.26
N SER A 683 -42.61 19.49 33.56
CA SER A 683 -42.27 18.07 33.49
C SER A 683 -42.37 17.39 34.85
N GLY A 684 -43.22 16.38 34.96
CA GLY A 684 -43.45 15.67 36.22
C GLY A 684 -42.19 14.93 36.70
N THR A 685 -41.97 14.90 38.02
CA THR A 685 -40.82 14.18 38.62
C THR A 685 -40.84 12.66 38.43
N GLY A 686 -41.88 12.11 37.79
CA GLY A 686 -41.95 10.70 37.42
C GLY A 686 -41.37 10.41 36.03
N GLN A 687 -41.13 11.45 35.22
CA GLN A 687 -40.81 11.37 33.79
C GLN A 687 -39.49 12.07 33.48
N SER A 688 -39.14 13.08 34.28
CA SER A 688 -37.84 13.76 34.22
C SER A 688 -37.15 13.76 35.57
N THR A 689 -35.84 13.53 35.54
CA THR A 689 -35.01 13.54 36.76
C THR A 689 -34.46 14.95 37.01
N TYR A 690 -34.72 15.48 38.21
CA TYR A 690 -34.29 16.82 38.61
C TYR A 690 -32.89 16.82 39.28
N PRO A 691 -32.16 17.95 39.28
CA PRO A 691 -32.53 19.25 38.72
C PRO A 691 -32.51 19.25 37.19
N LEU A 692 -33.39 20.04 36.58
CA LEU A 692 -33.35 20.25 35.14
C LEU A 692 -32.35 21.37 34.80
N GLN A 693 -31.58 21.18 33.73
CA GLN A 693 -30.76 22.22 33.13
C GLN A 693 -31.57 22.93 32.05
N VAL A 694 -31.60 24.26 32.08
CA VAL A 694 -32.33 25.09 31.12
C VAL A 694 -31.35 25.95 30.36
N ASP A 695 -31.25 25.69 29.06
CA ASP A 695 -30.33 26.37 28.15
C ASP A 695 -31.12 27.42 27.36
N PHE A 696 -30.68 28.68 27.43
CA PHE A 696 -31.31 29.80 26.72
C PHE A 696 -30.54 30.14 25.45
N TYR A 697 -31.29 30.30 24.36
CA TYR A 697 -30.76 30.57 23.02
C TYR A 697 -31.20 31.93 22.52
N TYR A 698 -30.35 32.56 21.70
CA TYR A 698 -30.65 33.83 21.04
C TYR A 698 -30.66 33.68 19.52
N ASN A 699 -31.59 34.38 18.87
CA ASN A 699 -31.57 34.66 17.43
C ASN A 699 -31.94 36.12 17.16
N SER A 700 -31.38 36.70 16.09
CA SER A 700 -31.81 38.02 15.60
C SER A 700 -33.06 37.95 14.73
N GLN A 701 -33.43 36.76 14.26
CA GLN A 701 -34.59 36.47 13.44
C GLN A 701 -35.61 35.62 14.21
N ASP A 702 -36.84 35.60 13.71
CA ASP A 702 -37.98 34.91 14.33
C ASP A 702 -38.01 33.41 13.95
N PHE A 703 -36.94 32.68 14.31
CA PHE A 703 -36.78 31.24 14.05
C PHE A 703 -36.41 30.50 15.34
N ARG A 704 -36.88 29.25 15.51
CA ARG A 704 -36.59 28.35 16.65
C ARG A 704 -35.18 27.72 16.56
N GLU A 705 -34.17 28.54 16.36
CA GLU A 705 -32.76 28.15 16.21
C GLU A 705 -31.86 29.26 16.76
N GLY A 706 -30.59 28.98 17.07
CA GLY A 706 -29.66 30.02 17.48
C GLY A 706 -28.46 29.48 18.26
N TYR A 707 -27.78 30.37 18.97
CA TYR A 707 -26.64 30.03 19.84
C TYR A 707 -27.00 30.20 21.31
N ARG A 708 -26.42 29.35 22.16
CA ARG A 708 -26.61 29.38 23.62
C ARG A 708 -25.99 30.65 24.21
N ILE A 709 -26.72 31.31 25.11
CA ILE A 709 -26.30 32.56 25.77
C ILE A 709 -26.35 32.50 27.30
N HIS A 710 -27.11 31.55 27.87
CA HIS A 710 -27.22 31.40 29.32
C HIS A 710 -27.65 29.98 29.69
N VAL A 711 -27.28 29.55 30.90
CA VAL A 711 -27.68 28.26 31.48
C VAL A 711 -28.19 28.51 32.89
N ASP A 712 -29.34 27.92 33.22
CA ASP A 712 -29.91 27.94 34.57
C ASP A 712 -30.20 26.51 35.06
N SER A 713 -30.33 26.36 36.39
CA SER A 713 -30.74 25.12 37.03
C SER A 713 -32.16 25.26 37.60
N TYR A 714 -33.11 24.58 36.97
CA TYR A 714 -34.50 24.52 37.41
C TYR A 714 -34.68 23.40 38.45
N ASN A 715 -34.60 23.79 39.71
CA ASN A 715 -34.74 22.91 40.87
C ASN A 715 -35.91 23.35 41.78
N VAL A 716 -37.07 23.57 41.16
CA VAL A 716 -38.34 23.90 41.84
C VAL A 716 -39.40 22.88 41.42
N ALA A 717 -40.57 22.90 42.07
CA ALA A 717 -41.65 21.97 41.72
C ALA A 717 -42.09 22.16 40.25
N PRO A 718 -42.46 21.09 39.52
CA PRO A 718 -42.96 21.19 38.15
C PRO A 718 -44.03 22.28 37.99
N GLY A 719 -43.94 23.05 36.90
CA GLY A 719 -44.84 24.14 36.58
C GLY A 719 -44.69 25.41 37.44
N SER A 720 -43.72 25.46 38.37
CA SER A 720 -43.48 26.65 39.19
C SER A 720 -42.71 27.72 38.42
N ASN A 721 -43.15 28.97 38.51
CA ASN A 721 -42.40 30.09 37.93
C ASN A 721 -41.03 30.25 38.59
N ARG A 722 -40.03 30.51 37.75
CA ARG A 722 -38.68 30.89 38.12
C ARG A 722 -38.29 32.14 37.36
N THR A 723 -37.68 33.09 38.05
CA THR A 723 -37.19 34.34 37.45
C THR A 723 -35.69 34.41 37.57
N ILE A 724 -35.02 34.68 36.45
CA ILE A 724 -33.57 34.86 36.36
C ILE A 724 -33.23 36.15 35.63
N THR A 725 -31.95 36.48 35.61
CA THR A 725 -31.43 37.62 34.88
C THR A 725 -30.38 37.16 33.88
N ILE A 726 -30.55 37.57 32.63
CA ILE A 726 -29.66 37.24 31.51
C ILE A 726 -29.08 38.54 30.94
N ASP A 727 -27.77 38.57 30.71
CA ASP A 727 -27.13 39.63 29.93
C ASP A 727 -27.24 39.27 28.44
N PRO A 728 -28.10 39.95 27.64
CA PRO A 728 -28.24 39.60 26.24
C PRO A 728 -27.03 40.11 25.44
N PRO A 729 -26.60 39.39 24.39
CA PRO A 729 -25.49 39.82 23.55
C PRO A 729 -25.84 41.01 22.64
N PHE A 730 -27.13 41.31 22.47
CA PHE A 730 -27.66 42.36 21.59
C PHE A 730 -28.89 43.02 22.21
N ASP A 731 -29.18 44.25 21.78
CA ASP A 731 -30.25 45.07 22.35
C ASP A 731 -31.66 44.59 22.00
N ASN A 732 -31.80 43.75 20.97
CA ASN A 732 -33.07 43.17 20.54
C ASN A 732 -32.84 41.82 19.88
N GLY A 733 -33.88 41.01 19.86
CA GLY A 733 -33.89 39.70 19.20
C GLY A 733 -34.96 38.82 19.79
N TYR A 734 -34.75 37.51 19.68
CA TYR A 734 -35.64 36.46 20.13
C TYR A 734 -34.89 35.56 21.11
N LEU A 735 -35.53 35.33 22.26
CA LEU A 735 -35.06 34.43 23.30
C LEU A 735 -35.85 33.12 23.22
N MET A 736 -35.17 31.98 23.24
CA MET A 736 -35.77 30.66 23.33
C MET A 736 -35.11 29.88 24.46
N ALA A 737 -35.68 28.74 24.83
CA ALA A 737 -35.06 27.86 25.81
C ALA A 737 -35.37 26.39 25.51
N MET A 738 -34.45 25.51 25.89
CA MET A 738 -34.67 24.07 25.94
C MET A 738 -34.35 23.57 27.35
N VAL A 739 -34.75 22.35 27.65
CA VAL A 739 -34.44 21.71 28.94
C VAL A 739 -33.76 20.38 28.72
N ILE A 740 -32.89 20.03 29.67
CA ILE A 740 -32.24 18.73 29.76
C ILE A 740 -32.43 18.22 31.20
N ASP A 741 -32.95 17.02 31.36
CA ASP A 741 -33.04 16.40 32.68
C ASP A 741 -31.69 15.79 33.13
N ALA A 742 -31.62 15.37 34.40
CA ALA A 742 -30.39 14.83 34.98
C ALA A 742 -30.02 13.42 34.45
N ASP A 743 -30.93 12.74 33.75
CA ASP A 743 -30.67 11.47 33.06
C ASP A 743 -30.27 11.69 31.58
N GLY A 744 -30.28 12.93 31.11
CA GLY A 744 -29.87 13.33 29.76
C GLY A 744 -30.99 13.51 28.75
N ASN A 745 -32.27 13.38 29.14
CA ASN A 745 -33.40 13.60 28.23
C ASN A 745 -33.52 15.09 27.88
N SER A 746 -33.32 15.43 26.61
CA SER A 746 -33.47 16.78 26.08
C SER A 746 -34.82 17.00 25.41
N SER A 747 -35.38 18.20 25.58
CA SER A 747 -36.53 18.70 24.83
C SER A 747 -36.12 19.28 23.48
N GLU A 748 -37.11 19.63 22.66
CA GLU A 748 -36.94 20.62 21.59
C GLU A 748 -36.58 22.02 22.16
N ILE A 749 -36.21 22.95 21.27
CA ILE A 749 -36.09 24.38 21.60
C ILE A 749 -37.48 25.02 21.60
N GLY A 750 -37.97 25.50 22.73
CA GLY A 750 -39.32 26.07 22.85
C GLY A 750 -39.59 27.33 22.02
N VAL A 751 -40.85 27.76 22.03
CA VAL A 751 -41.33 28.93 21.27
C VAL A 751 -40.56 30.20 21.64
N GLN A 752 -40.19 30.96 20.62
CA GLN A 752 -39.40 32.16 20.74
C GLN A 752 -40.19 33.35 21.33
N GLN A 753 -39.52 34.12 22.19
CA GLN A 753 -40.05 35.32 22.81
C GLN A 753 -39.20 36.53 22.41
N ALA A 754 -39.81 37.47 21.68
CA ALA A 754 -39.17 38.72 21.30
C ALA A 754 -38.83 39.56 22.54
N PHE A 755 -37.67 40.22 22.51
CA PHE A 755 -37.26 41.17 23.53
C PHE A 755 -36.62 42.42 22.91
N THR A 756 -36.60 43.50 23.69
CA THR A 756 -35.82 44.70 23.41
C THR A 756 -35.41 45.30 24.74
N ILE A 757 -34.13 45.62 24.88
CA ILE A 757 -33.58 46.33 26.04
C ILE A 757 -33.17 47.74 25.66
N THR A 758 -33.20 48.63 26.63
CA THR A 758 -32.58 49.95 26.54
C THR A 758 -31.21 49.86 27.21
N PRO A 759 -30.11 50.00 26.46
CA PRO A 759 -28.78 49.99 27.07
C PRO A 759 -28.69 51.03 28.18
N PRO A 760 -27.94 50.76 29.26
CA PRO A 760 -27.64 51.80 30.24
C PRO A 760 -26.94 52.97 29.52
N PRO A 761 -27.20 54.23 29.90
CA PRO A 761 -26.47 55.37 29.35
C PRO A 761 -24.96 55.16 29.50
N ASP A 762 -24.19 55.30 28.41
CA ASP A 762 -22.73 55.15 28.46
C ASP A 762 -22.11 56.20 29.40
N GLU A 763 -21.63 55.76 30.56
CA GLU A 763 -20.97 56.62 31.56
C GLU A 763 -19.48 56.90 31.20
N LEU A 764 -18.92 56.30 30.14
CA LEU A 764 -17.48 56.35 29.86
C LEU A 764 -17.09 57.13 28.59
N PHE A 765 -17.94 57.31 27.59
CA PHE A 765 -17.68 58.22 26.48
C PHE A 765 -18.87 59.11 26.10
N LYS A 766 -18.93 60.31 26.67
CA LYS A 766 -19.62 61.44 26.03
C LYS A 766 -18.85 61.87 24.79
N ASP A 767 -19.03 61.17 23.67
CA ASP A 767 -18.58 61.66 22.37
C ASP A 767 -19.68 62.54 21.73
N ARG A 768 -19.29 63.35 20.74
CA ARG A 768 -20.09 64.47 20.22
C ARG A 768 -21.14 64.06 19.18
N PHE A 769 -21.42 62.77 19.00
CA PHE A 769 -22.38 62.30 18.01
C PHE A 769 -23.81 62.09 18.54
N GLU A 770 -24.02 62.20 19.84
CA GLU A 770 -25.38 62.21 20.39
C GLU A 770 -25.95 63.65 20.46
N MET A 771 -26.91 63.95 19.56
CA MET A 771 -27.82 65.08 19.69
C MET A 771 -29.26 64.59 19.48
N PRO A 772 -30.25 65.25 20.12
CA PRO A 772 -31.49 64.64 20.60
C PRO A 772 -32.56 64.36 19.55
#